data_AF-A0A8S2AE40-F1
#
_entry.id   AF-A0A8S2AE40-F1
#
_cell.length_a   1.000
_cell.length_b   1.000
_cell.length_c   1.000
_cell.angle_alpha   90.00
_cell.angle_beta   90.00
_cell.angle_gamma   90.00
#
_symmetry.space_group_name_H-M   'P 1'
#
loop_
_entity.id
_entity.type
_entity.pdbx_description
1 polymer ?
#
loop_
_entity_poly.entity_id
_entity_poly.type
_entity_poly.pdbx_seq_one_letter_code
_entity_poly.pdbx_strand_id
1 'polypeptide(L)'
;MWCLPSVRPNVSEMFFKSPMLKPTARFSTTSSPYLPPSFSVAPMMEWTDNHYRTLARIITKHAWLYTEMIAAETLVHQQANLDRFLAFSPQQHPIVLQLGGSNVENLAKAAKLSDAYGYDEINLNCGCPSPKVAGHGCFGVSLMLKPKLVGEAMSAIAANTNVPVTVKCRIGVDDHDSYDELCDFIYKVSTLSPTRHFIVHSRKALLGGISPADNRRIPPLKYEYFYALVRDFPDLRFTINGGITSVSKVNAALKEGAHGVMVGRAAYNNPWQTLGHVDTAVYGVPSSGLTRRQVLEQYQVYGDSVLGTHGNGRPNVRDLVKPLLNLFHSENGNSLWKRRADAAFKECRSVGSLLEESLRAIPDCVLDSPISGSPESGEEDVFADVHNVLPPPYEAAGEGIIISKQTIMAEKLSDGSSVVSVNPKPSKGFSSKLVDLLERLVVKLMHDASLPLHYLSGNFAPIREETPPVKDLPVHGFLPECLNGEFVRVGPNPKFDGDGMIHGVRIKDGKATYVSRFVKTSRLKQEEFFGAAKFMKIGDLKGFFGLLMVNVQLLRTKLKILDNTYGNGTANTALIYHHGKLLALQEADKPYVIKVLEDGDLQTLGMIDYDKRLTHSFTAHPKVDPVTGEMFTFGYSHTPPYLTYRVISKDGIMHDPVPITISEPIMMHDFAITETYAIFMDLPMHFRPKEMVKEKKMIYSFDPTKKARFGVLPRYAKNELMIRWFELPNCFIFHNANAWEEEDEVVLITCRLENPDLDMVSGKVKEKLENFGNELYEMRFNMKTGSASQKKLSASAVDFPRINEGYTGKKQRYVYGTILDSIAKVTGIIKFDLHAEAETGKRMLEVGGNIKGIYDLGQGRYGSEAIYVPREAAEEDDGYLIFFVHDENTGKSCVHVIDAKTMSAEPVAVVELPHRVPYGFHALFVTEEQLQEQTLI
;
A
#
# COMPACT_ATOMS: atom_id res chain seq x y z
N MET A 1 9.96 -71.35 40.88
CA MET A 1 10.84 -71.38 42.06
C MET A 1 10.49 -70.14 42.89
N TRP A 2 9.73 -70.34 43.98
CA TRP A 2 9.60 -69.54 45.23
C TRP A 2 9.34 -68.01 45.11
N CYS A 3 8.39 -67.33 45.77
CA CYS A 3 7.38 -67.63 46.78
C CYS A 3 6.41 -66.42 46.84
N LEU A 4 5.11 -66.66 47.06
CA LEU A 4 4.21 -65.75 47.79
C LEU A 4 4.38 -66.03 49.29
N PRO A 5 4.20 -65.05 50.21
CA PRO A 5 2.86 -64.82 50.80
C PRO A 5 2.56 -63.36 51.28
N SER A 6 1.29 -62.91 51.16
CA SER A 6 0.33 -62.45 52.21
C SER A 6 0.71 -61.13 52.97
N VAL A 7 -0.16 -60.12 53.23
CA VAL A 7 -1.55 -60.03 53.75
C VAL A 7 -2.16 -58.63 53.42
N ARG A 8 -3.50 -58.56 53.30
CA ARG A 8 -4.41 -57.41 53.00
C ARG A 8 -4.69 -56.50 54.24
N PRO A 9 -5.62 -55.49 54.24
CA PRO A 9 -6.27 -54.70 53.16
C PRO A 9 -6.16 -53.17 53.38
N ASN A 10 -6.40 -52.36 52.34
CA ASN A 10 -7.17 -51.12 52.53
C ASN A 10 -7.87 -50.67 51.26
N VAL A 11 -9.10 -50.19 51.45
CA VAL A 11 -10.10 -49.90 50.42
C VAL A 11 -10.06 -48.41 50.11
N SER A 12 -9.59 -48.03 48.92
CA SER A 12 -9.96 -46.77 48.26
C SER A 12 -9.45 -46.77 46.82
N GLU A 13 -10.22 -46.16 45.91
CA GLU A 13 -9.96 -45.96 44.46
C GLU A 13 -10.47 -47.03 43.49
N MET A 14 -11.80 -47.16 43.42
CA MET A 14 -12.48 -47.30 42.13
C MET A 14 -13.10 -45.96 41.77
N PHE A 15 -12.42 -45.16 40.95
CA PHE A 15 -13.07 -44.12 40.14
C PHE A 15 -12.53 -44.15 38.72
N PHE A 16 -13.46 -44.29 37.80
CA PHE A 16 -13.33 -44.38 36.36
C PHE A 16 -12.47 -43.25 35.77
N LYS A 17 -11.31 -43.59 35.19
CA LYS A 17 -10.79 -42.88 34.02
C LYS A 17 -11.35 -43.58 32.79
N SER A 18 -12.51 -43.14 32.32
CA SER A 18 -12.89 -43.38 30.92
C SER A 18 -12.16 -42.37 30.04
N PRO A 19 -11.35 -42.79 29.05
CA PRO A 19 -10.90 -41.88 28.02
C PRO A 19 -12.14 -41.45 27.22
N MET A 20 -12.37 -40.14 27.08
CA MET A 20 -13.37 -39.62 26.16
C MET A 20 -13.10 -40.20 24.76
N LEU A 21 -13.97 -41.12 24.35
CA LEU A 21 -14.03 -41.66 23.00
C LEU A 21 -14.20 -40.49 22.02
N LYS A 22 -13.21 -40.30 21.15
CA LYS A 22 -13.36 -39.48 19.94
C LYS A 22 -14.52 -40.06 19.13
N PRO A 23 -15.55 -39.27 18.77
CA PRO A 23 -16.59 -39.75 17.87
C PRO A 23 -15.98 -39.91 16.47
N THR A 24 -15.65 -41.13 16.10
CA THR A 24 -15.43 -41.51 14.71
C THR A 24 -16.80 -41.62 14.02
N ALA A 25 -17.26 -40.52 13.46
CA ALA A 25 -18.31 -40.51 12.44
C ALA A 25 -17.83 -39.63 11.29
N ARG A 26 -17.13 -40.23 10.32
CA ARG A 26 -16.92 -39.62 9.00
C ARG A 26 -18.26 -39.66 8.28
N PHE A 27 -18.93 -38.52 8.19
CA PHE A 27 -20.08 -38.35 7.30
C PHE A 27 -19.65 -37.74 5.96
N SER A 28 -19.99 -38.47 4.91
CA SER A 28 -20.28 -38.07 3.52
C SER A 28 -19.55 -36.87 2.90
N THR A 29 -18.74 -37.16 1.88
CA THR A 29 -18.16 -36.23 0.89
C THR A 29 -19.19 -35.65 -0.09
N THR A 30 -20.33 -35.20 0.41
CA THR A 30 -21.28 -34.38 -0.34
C THR A 30 -21.44 -33.08 0.43
N SER A 31 -20.61 -32.08 0.12
CA SER A 31 -20.69 -30.76 0.76
C SER A 31 -22.01 -30.12 0.37
N SER A 32 -23.02 -30.27 1.23
CA SER A 32 -24.18 -29.38 1.20
C SER A 32 -23.66 -27.94 1.25
N PRO A 33 -24.15 -27.03 0.41
CA PRO A 33 -23.72 -25.64 0.45
C PRO A 33 -23.92 -25.09 1.86
N TYR A 34 -22.88 -24.47 2.42
CA TYR A 34 -22.96 -23.77 3.69
C TYR A 34 -24.02 -22.68 3.61
N LEU A 35 -24.96 -22.69 4.54
CA LEU A 35 -26.01 -21.68 4.65
C LEU A 35 -25.84 -20.91 5.97
N PRO A 36 -25.93 -19.57 5.95
CA PRO A 36 -25.93 -18.76 7.16
C PRO A 36 -27.05 -19.19 8.10
N PRO A 37 -26.83 -19.08 9.42
CA PRO A 37 -27.90 -19.32 10.37
C PRO A 37 -28.95 -18.21 10.33
N SER A 38 -30.22 -18.60 10.21
CA SER A 38 -31.35 -17.66 10.30
C SER A 38 -31.36 -16.90 11.63
N PHE A 39 -30.92 -17.55 12.72
CA PHE A 39 -30.76 -16.93 14.03
C PHE A 39 -29.45 -17.32 14.72
N SER A 40 -28.73 -16.32 15.23
CA SER A 40 -27.55 -16.52 16.07
C SER A 40 -27.51 -15.60 17.29
N VAL A 41 -26.88 -16.06 18.38
CA VAL A 41 -26.59 -15.23 19.56
C VAL A 41 -25.18 -14.66 19.43
N ALA A 42 -25.06 -13.34 19.58
CA ALA A 42 -23.80 -12.63 19.39
C ALA A 42 -22.73 -13.02 20.42
N PRO A 43 -21.44 -13.02 20.04
CA PRO A 43 -20.34 -13.19 20.99
C PRO A 43 -20.28 -11.99 21.94
N MET A 44 -20.32 -12.23 23.24
CA MET A 44 -20.35 -11.20 24.28
C MET A 44 -19.45 -11.57 25.45
N MET A 45 -18.31 -10.87 25.56
CA MET A 45 -17.36 -11.00 26.67
C MET A 45 -18.05 -10.86 28.03
N GLU A 46 -17.93 -11.90 28.85
CA GLU A 46 -18.52 -12.16 30.17
C GLU A 46 -20.02 -12.50 30.19
N TRP A 47 -20.64 -12.78 29.03
CA TRP A 47 -22.07 -13.09 28.93
C TRP A 47 -22.33 -14.41 28.21
N THR A 48 -21.67 -14.66 27.07
CA THR A 48 -21.84 -15.91 26.30
C THR A 48 -20.84 -16.98 26.68
N ASP A 49 -20.60 -17.15 27.98
CA ASP A 49 -19.73 -18.20 28.52
C ASP A 49 -20.32 -19.61 28.29
N ASN A 50 -19.56 -20.65 28.65
CA ASN A 50 -19.98 -22.05 28.50
C ASN A 50 -21.31 -22.36 29.22
N HIS A 51 -21.56 -21.70 30.34
CA HIS A 51 -22.72 -21.95 31.19
C HIS A 51 -23.97 -21.34 30.59
N TYR A 52 -23.90 -20.09 30.12
CA TYR A 52 -24.99 -19.47 29.37
C TYR A 52 -25.32 -20.23 28.09
N ARG A 53 -24.32 -20.67 27.31
CA ARG A 53 -24.58 -21.46 26.09
C ARG A 53 -25.28 -22.78 26.40
N THR A 54 -24.97 -23.40 27.54
CA THR A 54 -25.69 -24.59 28.01
C THR A 54 -27.15 -24.29 28.33
N LEU A 55 -27.44 -23.20 29.05
CA LEU A 55 -28.82 -22.74 29.27
C LEU A 55 -29.54 -22.47 27.94
N ALA A 56 -28.92 -21.71 27.04
CA ALA A 56 -29.49 -21.36 25.75
C ALA A 56 -29.84 -22.62 24.94
N ARG A 57 -28.96 -23.62 24.91
CA ARG A 57 -29.20 -24.89 24.21
C ARG A 57 -30.29 -25.75 24.85
N ILE A 58 -30.55 -25.62 26.15
CA ILE A 58 -31.71 -26.27 26.77
C ILE A 58 -33.00 -25.63 26.25
N ILE A 59 -33.03 -24.30 26.11
CA ILE A 59 -34.21 -23.53 25.66
C ILE A 59 -34.45 -23.69 24.15
N THR A 60 -33.42 -23.60 23.32
CA THR A 60 -33.51 -23.67 21.84
C THR A 60 -32.58 -24.75 21.29
N LYS A 61 -33.06 -25.52 20.31
CA LYS A 61 -32.30 -26.55 19.61
C LYS A 61 -31.70 -26.07 18.30
N HIS A 62 -32.17 -24.94 17.74
CA HIS A 62 -31.73 -24.48 16.42
C HIS A 62 -30.85 -23.22 16.44
N ALA A 63 -30.86 -22.42 17.51
CA ALA A 63 -30.03 -21.22 17.56
C ALA A 63 -28.53 -21.54 17.46
N TRP A 64 -27.81 -20.73 16.71
CA TRP A 64 -26.35 -20.78 16.63
C TRP A 64 -25.74 -19.96 17.77
N LEU A 65 -24.86 -20.59 18.55
CA LEU A 65 -24.32 -20.00 19.77
C LEU A 65 -22.84 -19.64 19.59
N TYR A 66 -22.50 -18.35 19.69
CA TYR A 66 -21.10 -17.91 19.63
C TYR A 66 -20.44 -17.99 21.01
N THR A 67 -19.16 -18.35 21.04
CA THR A 67 -18.34 -18.23 22.24
C THR A 67 -18.14 -16.76 22.62
N GLU A 68 -17.55 -16.51 23.79
CA GLU A 68 -16.85 -15.25 24.00
C GLU A 68 -15.68 -15.12 23.01
N MET A 69 -15.20 -13.89 22.79
CA MET A 69 -14.00 -13.68 21.96
C MET A 69 -12.78 -14.18 22.72
N ILE A 70 -12.09 -15.17 22.15
CA ILE A 70 -10.85 -15.72 22.71
C ILE A 70 -9.67 -15.15 21.95
N ALA A 71 -8.71 -14.54 22.66
CA ALA A 71 -7.51 -14.01 22.02
C ALA A 71 -6.61 -15.16 21.54
N ALA A 72 -6.13 -15.10 20.30
CA ALA A 72 -5.30 -16.12 19.68
C ALA A 72 -4.02 -16.38 20.50
N GLU A 73 -3.40 -15.31 21.00
CA GLU A 73 -2.23 -15.36 21.88
C GLU A 73 -2.49 -16.18 23.14
N THR A 74 -3.71 -16.12 23.70
CA THR A 74 -4.05 -16.88 24.91
C THR A 74 -4.00 -18.38 24.63
N LEU A 75 -4.53 -18.82 23.49
CA LEU A 75 -4.50 -20.23 23.09
C LEU A 75 -3.08 -20.71 22.78
N VAL A 76 -2.30 -19.88 22.09
CA VAL A 76 -0.91 -20.20 21.72
C VAL A 76 -0.01 -20.30 22.95
N HIS A 77 -0.16 -19.42 23.94
CA HIS A 77 0.70 -19.39 25.13
C HIS A 77 0.22 -20.30 26.27
N GLN A 78 -1.05 -20.71 26.30
CA GLN A 78 -1.61 -21.57 27.34
C GLN A 78 -2.01 -22.96 26.81
N GLN A 79 -1.20 -23.55 25.93
CA GLN A 79 -1.48 -24.86 25.33
C GLN A 79 -1.72 -25.99 26.34
N ALA A 80 -1.11 -25.93 27.53
CA ALA A 80 -1.33 -26.90 28.59
C ALA A 80 -2.70 -26.77 29.29
N ASN A 81 -3.48 -25.73 28.98
CA ASN A 81 -4.76 -25.42 29.63
C ASN A 81 -5.86 -25.05 28.62
N LEU A 82 -5.81 -25.63 27.41
CA LEU A 82 -6.75 -25.31 26.34
C LEU A 82 -8.20 -25.64 26.70
N ASP A 83 -8.45 -26.73 27.44
CA ASP A 83 -9.80 -27.14 27.84
C ASP A 83 -10.55 -26.05 28.59
N ARG A 84 -9.85 -25.25 29.40
CA ARG A 84 -10.44 -24.11 30.10
C ARG A 84 -11.06 -23.08 29.15
N PHE A 85 -10.52 -22.93 27.95
CA PHE A 85 -10.95 -21.93 26.97
C PHE A 85 -11.83 -22.51 25.87
N LEU A 86 -11.51 -23.73 25.42
CA LEU A 86 -12.08 -24.33 24.22
C LEU A 86 -13.06 -25.47 24.51
N ALA A 87 -13.03 -26.10 25.70
CA ALA A 87 -13.93 -27.21 25.95
C ALA A 87 -15.39 -26.76 26.09
N PHE A 88 -16.29 -27.53 25.49
CA PHE A 88 -17.73 -27.37 25.61
C PHE A 88 -18.42 -28.75 25.58
N SER A 89 -19.68 -28.79 26.00
CA SER A 89 -20.45 -30.04 25.98
C SER A 89 -20.95 -30.35 24.57
N PRO A 90 -20.92 -31.61 24.07
CA PRO A 90 -21.36 -31.96 22.71
C PRO A 90 -22.80 -31.54 22.38
N GLN A 91 -23.64 -31.30 23.38
CA GLN A 91 -25.01 -30.83 23.16
C GLN A 91 -25.05 -29.40 22.62
N GLN A 92 -23.99 -28.59 22.74
CA GLN A 92 -24.01 -27.17 22.38
C GLN A 92 -24.06 -26.89 20.87
N HIS A 93 -23.88 -27.88 20.00
CA HIS A 93 -24.01 -27.70 18.55
C HIS A 93 -25.42 -27.20 18.14
N PRO A 94 -25.53 -26.27 17.17
CA PRO A 94 -24.42 -25.59 16.48
C PRO A 94 -23.74 -24.50 17.32
N ILE A 95 -22.41 -24.46 17.30
CA ILE A 95 -21.55 -23.56 18.07
C ILE A 95 -20.44 -22.94 17.21
N VAL A 96 -20.19 -21.65 17.42
CA VAL A 96 -19.17 -20.88 16.70
C VAL A 96 -18.08 -20.39 17.64
N LEU A 97 -16.82 -20.67 17.31
CA LEU A 97 -15.68 -20.10 18.01
C LEU A 97 -15.39 -18.70 17.47
N GLN A 98 -15.37 -17.68 18.32
CA GLN A 98 -14.86 -16.37 17.92
C GLN A 98 -13.41 -16.16 18.41
N LEU A 99 -12.50 -16.00 17.45
CA LEU A 99 -11.10 -15.61 17.69
C LEU A 99 -10.92 -14.09 17.63
N GLY A 100 -9.95 -13.58 18.39
CA GLY A 100 -9.46 -12.21 18.28
C GLY A 100 -7.93 -12.19 18.22
N GLY A 101 -7.38 -11.39 17.32
CA GLY A 101 -5.93 -11.23 17.18
C GLY A 101 -5.59 -10.43 15.93
N SER A 102 -4.34 -9.98 15.83
CA SER A 102 -3.81 -9.29 14.64
C SER A 102 -2.56 -9.96 14.07
N ASN A 103 -1.97 -10.92 14.79
CA ASN A 103 -0.84 -11.70 14.32
C ASN A 103 -1.34 -12.94 13.56
N VAL A 104 -1.05 -13.00 12.26
CA VAL A 104 -1.52 -14.05 11.34
C VAL A 104 -1.05 -15.44 11.78
N GLU A 105 0.19 -15.58 12.23
CA GLU A 105 0.71 -16.87 12.68
C GLU A 105 0.01 -17.38 13.94
N ASN A 106 -0.26 -16.48 14.89
CA ASN A 106 -0.97 -16.85 16.11
C ASN A 106 -2.42 -17.21 15.82
N LEU A 107 -3.08 -16.51 14.89
CA LEU A 107 -4.43 -16.85 14.44
C LEU A 107 -4.48 -18.22 13.76
N ALA A 108 -3.51 -18.53 12.90
CA ALA A 108 -3.36 -19.84 12.28
C ALA A 108 -3.14 -20.96 13.32
N LYS A 109 -2.23 -20.74 14.27
CA LYS A 109 -1.96 -21.68 15.37
C LYS A 109 -3.19 -21.87 16.26
N ALA A 110 -3.89 -20.79 16.60
CA ALA A 110 -5.12 -20.84 17.38
C ALA A 110 -6.21 -21.65 16.66
N ALA A 111 -6.44 -21.41 15.37
CA ALA A 111 -7.39 -22.19 14.57
C ALA A 111 -7.05 -23.69 14.58
N LYS A 112 -5.76 -24.03 14.38
CA LYS A 112 -5.28 -25.41 14.43
C LYS A 112 -5.48 -26.08 15.80
N LEU A 113 -5.23 -25.35 16.88
CA LEU A 113 -5.45 -25.85 18.24
C LEU A 113 -6.95 -26.08 18.52
N SER A 114 -7.80 -25.25 17.94
CA SER A 114 -9.26 -25.33 18.10
C SER A 114 -9.94 -26.40 17.25
N ASP A 115 -9.34 -26.84 16.14
CA ASP A 115 -9.92 -27.84 15.22
C ASP A 115 -10.28 -29.16 15.95
N ALA A 116 -9.46 -29.57 16.93
CA ALA A 116 -9.69 -30.77 17.73
C ALA A 116 -10.93 -30.71 18.65
N TYR A 117 -11.46 -29.51 18.92
CA TYR A 117 -12.64 -29.30 19.76
C TYR A 117 -13.95 -29.36 18.98
N GLY A 118 -13.88 -29.38 17.64
CA GLY A 118 -15.03 -29.68 16.78
C GLY A 118 -16.08 -28.58 16.67
N TYR A 119 -15.70 -27.29 16.72
CA TYR A 119 -16.63 -26.18 16.43
C TYR A 119 -17.24 -26.28 15.03
N ASP A 120 -18.46 -25.76 14.83
CA ASP A 120 -19.14 -25.79 13.52
C ASP A 120 -18.72 -24.65 12.59
N GLU A 121 -18.11 -23.59 13.14
CA GLU A 121 -17.61 -22.42 12.41
C GLU A 121 -16.52 -21.70 13.24
N ILE A 122 -15.55 -21.09 12.57
CA ILE A 122 -14.59 -20.17 13.19
C ILE A 122 -14.83 -18.74 12.68
N ASN A 123 -15.07 -17.82 13.60
CA ASN A 123 -15.31 -16.40 13.32
C ASN A 123 -14.14 -15.53 13.79
N LEU A 124 -13.73 -14.54 12.99
CA LEU A 124 -12.78 -13.50 13.41
C LEU A 124 -13.50 -12.23 13.86
N ASN A 125 -13.11 -11.73 15.04
CA ASN A 125 -13.63 -10.47 15.57
C ASN A 125 -12.93 -9.25 14.95
N CYS A 126 -13.66 -8.52 14.09
CA CYS A 126 -13.29 -7.22 13.54
C CYS A 126 -14.24 -6.10 14.00
N GLY A 127 -14.93 -6.26 15.15
CA GLY A 127 -16.04 -5.38 15.53
C GLY A 127 -16.07 -4.90 16.99
N CYS A 128 -15.19 -5.44 17.84
CA CYS A 128 -15.13 -5.05 19.26
C CYS A 128 -14.46 -3.67 19.42
N PRO A 129 -15.14 -2.65 20.00
CA PRO A 129 -14.58 -1.32 20.21
C PRO A 129 -13.82 -1.18 21.55
N SER A 130 -13.53 -2.29 22.24
CA SER A 130 -12.92 -2.23 23.58
C SER A 130 -11.50 -1.67 23.51
N PRO A 131 -11.15 -0.63 24.28
CA PRO A 131 -9.78 -0.09 24.32
C PRO A 131 -8.76 -1.13 24.81
N LYS A 132 -9.18 -2.08 25.65
CA LYS A 132 -8.32 -3.20 26.11
C LYS A 132 -7.89 -4.13 24.97
N VAL A 133 -8.64 -4.12 23.87
CA VAL A 133 -8.43 -4.96 22.68
C VAL A 133 -7.79 -4.12 21.57
N ALA A 134 -8.33 -2.92 21.33
CA ALA A 134 -7.85 -2.00 20.30
C ALA A 134 -6.50 -1.33 20.65
N GLY A 135 -6.21 -1.10 21.93
CA GLY A 135 -5.07 -0.29 22.39
C GLY A 135 -3.81 -1.04 22.82
N HIS A 136 -3.85 -2.36 23.01
CA HIS A 136 -2.69 -3.16 23.44
C HIS A 136 -2.23 -4.24 22.45
N GLY A 137 -3.00 -4.52 21.39
CA GLY A 137 -2.64 -5.49 20.35
C GLY A 137 -3.16 -5.18 18.94
N CYS A 138 -3.69 -3.96 18.71
CA CYS A 138 -4.19 -3.51 17.41
C CYS A 138 -5.18 -4.48 16.72
N PHE A 139 -6.09 -5.11 17.48
CA PHE A 139 -7.16 -5.97 16.92
C PHE A 139 -8.57 -5.57 17.38
N GLY A 140 -9.60 -6.30 16.95
CA GLY A 140 -11.00 -5.91 17.14
C GLY A 140 -11.42 -4.93 16.05
N VAL A 141 -12.15 -3.88 16.38
CA VAL A 141 -12.69 -2.97 15.36
C VAL A 141 -11.62 -2.22 14.55
N SER A 142 -10.43 -2.01 15.11
CA SER A 142 -9.30 -1.41 14.38
C SER A 142 -8.83 -2.26 13.19
N LEU A 143 -9.17 -3.56 13.14
CA LEU A 143 -8.89 -4.41 11.97
C LEU A 143 -9.66 -3.99 10.72
N MET A 144 -10.80 -3.29 10.87
CA MET A 144 -11.51 -2.75 9.71
C MET A 144 -10.69 -1.72 8.93
N LEU A 145 -9.72 -1.06 9.59
CA LEU A 145 -8.77 -0.16 8.94
C LEU A 145 -7.63 -0.91 8.20
N LYS A 146 -7.62 -2.24 8.28
CA LYS A 146 -6.59 -3.13 7.71
C LYS A 146 -7.23 -4.33 6.98
N PRO A 147 -8.08 -4.12 5.95
CA PRO A 147 -8.81 -5.19 5.28
C PRO A 147 -7.93 -6.29 4.66
N LYS A 148 -6.73 -5.94 4.16
CA LYS A 148 -5.76 -6.92 3.64
C LYS A 148 -5.27 -7.87 4.74
N LEU A 149 -4.91 -7.34 5.91
CA LEU A 149 -4.52 -8.14 7.08
C LEU A 149 -5.67 -9.06 7.53
N VAL A 150 -6.91 -8.58 7.48
CA VAL A 150 -8.09 -9.42 7.79
C VAL A 150 -8.24 -10.54 6.75
N GLY A 151 -8.07 -10.25 5.45
CA GLY A 151 -8.04 -11.25 4.40
C GLY A 151 -6.96 -12.32 4.61
N GLU A 152 -5.73 -11.90 4.88
CA GLU A 152 -4.59 -12.79 5.17
C GLU A 152 -4.83 -13.63 6.43
N ALA A 153 -5.32 -13.01 7.51
CA ALA A 153 -5.69 -13.68 8.74
C ALA A 153 -6.79 -14.74 8.49
N MET A 154 -7.84 -14.39 7.76
CA MET A 154 -8.92 -15.32 7.43
C MET A 154 -8.46 -16.45 6.52
N SER A 155 -7.58 -16.18 5.56
CA SER A 155 -6.94 -17.21 4.74
C SER A 155 -6.12 -18.18 5.59
N ALA A 156 -5.33 -17.65 6.53
CA ALA A 156 -4.51 -18.45 7.42
C ALA A 156 -5.34 -19.28 8.43
N ILE A 157 -6.44 -18.71 8.95
CA ILE A 157 -7.41 -19.44 9.78
C ILE A 157 -8.02 -20.59 8.97
N ALA A 158 -8.53 -20.29 7.76
CA ALA A 158 -9.16 -21.28 6.89
C ALA A 158 -8.21 -22.41 6.48
N ALA A 159 -6.93 -22.12 6.25
CA ALA A 159 -5.92 -23.13 5.94
C ALA A 159 -5.65 -24.10 7.12
N ASN A 160 -6.09 -23.76 8.33
CA ASN A 160 -5.83 -24.51 9.55
C ASN A 160 -7.10 -25.05 10.22
N THR A 161 -8.24 -25.04 9.52
CA THR A 161 -9.48 -25.66 9.99
C THR A 161 -10.29 -26.22 8.82
N ASN A 162 -11.15 -27.20 9.09
CA ASN A 162 -12.03 -27.79 8.08
C ASN A 162 -13.45 -27.20 8.07
N VAL A 163 -13.75 -26.26 8.98
CA VAL A 163 -15.07 -25.65 9.09
C VAL A 163 -15.13 -24.28 8.42
N PRO A 164 -16.34 -23.79 8.06
CA PRO A 164 -16.51 -22.47 7.49
C PRO A 164 -15.88 -21.37 8.35
N VAL A 165 -15.33 -20.36 7.68
CA VAL A 165 -14.75 -19.20 8.33
C VAL A 165 -15.53 -17.93 8.03
N THR A 166 -15.77 -17.10 9.04
CA THR A 166 -16.61 -15.90 8.93
C THR A 166 -15.96 -14.68 9.60
N VAL A 167 -16.36 -13.48 9.19
CA VAL A 167 -15.89 -12.23 9.80
C VAL A 167 -17.05 -11.48 10.43
N LYS A 168 -16.88 -11.04 11.69
CA LYS A 168 -17.82 -10.14 12.34
C LYS A 168 -17.25 -8.73 12.42
N CYS A 169 -17.85 -7.77 11.71
CA CYS A 169 -17.40 -6.38 11.64
C CYS A 169 -18.51 -5.39 12.03
N ARG A 170 -18.20 -4.09 11.94
CA ARG A 170 -19.14 -2.97 11.98
C ARG A 170 -19.32 -2.38 10.59
N ILE A 171 -20.12 -1.34 10.46
CA ILE A 171 -20.26 -0.56 9.21
C ILE A 171 -19.20 0.53 9.03
N GLY A 172 -18.28 0.71 10.00
CA GLY A 172 -17.24 1.74 9.94
C GLY A 172 -16.54 1.97 11.28
N VAL A 173 -15.45 2.75 11.25
CA VAL A 173 -14.62 3.09 12.41
C VAL A 173 -14.27 4.57 12.38
N ASP A 174 -14.57 5.29 13.46
CA ASP A 174 -14.33 6.73 13.59
C ASP A 174 -14.87 7.51 12.37
N ASP A 175 -13.98 8.10 11.57
CA ASP A 175 -14.31 8.88 10.36
C ASP A 175 -14.18 8.04 9.06
N HIS A 176 -13.92 6.73 9.15
CA HIS A 176 -13.90 5.77 8.04
C HIS A 176 -15.21 4.96 8.08
N ASP A 177 -16.32 5.63 7.73
CA ASP A 177 -17.68 5.13 7.86
C ASP A 177 -18.56 5.38 6.61
N SER A 178 -17.92 5.58 5.47
CA SER A 178 -18.62 5.62 4.17
C SER A 178 -19.04 4.22 3.72
N TYR A 179 -20.05 4.16 2.84
CA TYR A 179 -20.53 2.89 2.29
C TYR A 179 -19.49 2.23 1.40
N ASP A 180 -18.74 3.00 0.61
CA ASP A 180 -17.69 2.49 -0.26
C ASP A 180 -16.53 1.87 0.55
N GLU A 181 -16.12 2.49 1.67
CA GLU A 181 -15.11 1.90 2.57
C GLU A 181 -15.56 0.57 3.18
N LEU A 182 -16.86 0.43 3.48
CA LEU A 182 -17.43 -0.82 3.94
C LEU A 182 -17.42 -1.87 2.81
N CYS A 183 -17.83 -1.50 1.59
CA CYS A 183 -17.79 -2.38 0.42
C CYS A 183 -16.38 -2.85 0.11
N ASP A 184 -15.40 -1.94 0.17
CA ASP A 184 -13.98 -2.22 0.02
C ASP A 184 -13.48 -3.24 1.04
N PHE A 185 -13.88 -3.10 2.31
CA PHE A 185 -13.54 -4.06 3.36
C PHE A 185 -14.11 -5.45 3.04
N ILE A 186 -15.39 -5.53 2.66
CA ILE A 186 -16.06 -6.79 2.30
C ILE A 186 -15.41 -7.42 1.06
N TYR A 187 -15.19 -6.64 0.01
CA TYR A 187 -14.56 -7.08 -1.24
C TYR A 187 -13.15 -7.61 -1.01
N LYS A 188 -12.30 -6.87 -0.29
CA LYS A 188 -10.91 -7.28 -0.03
C LYS A 188 -10.84 -8.55 0.81
N VAL A 189 -11.63 -8.65 1.88
CA VAL A 189 -11.62 -9.84 2.75
C VAL A 189 -12.16 -11.06 2.01
N SER A 190 -13.25 -10.93 1.25
CA SER A 190 -13.82 -12.04 0.48
C SER A 190 -12.97 -12.45 -0.72
N THR A 191 -12.19 -11.54 -1.30
CA THR A 191 -11.29 -11.81 -2.42
C THR A 191 -9.97 -12.45 -1.98
N LEU A 192 -9.43 -12.06 -0.82
CA LEU A 192 -8.15 -12.55 -0.31
C LEU A 192 -8.27 -13.84 0.54
N SER A 193 -9.50 -14.27 0.83
CA SER A 193 -9.75 -15.43 1.68
C SER A 193 -10.96 -16.23 1.20
N PRO A 194 -11.16 -17.47 1.66
CA PRO A 194 -12.38 -18.25 1.39
C PRO A 194 -13.60 -17.75 2.19
N THR A 195 -13.51 -16.63 2.92
CA THR A 195 -14.64 -16.07 3.67
C THR A 195 -15.77 -15.67 2.72
N ARG A 196 -16.95 -16.26 2.91
CA ARG A 196 -18.16 -15.95 2.12
C ARG A 196 -19.34 -15.45 2.96
N HIS A 197 -19.19 -15.39 4.27
CA HIS A 197 -20.23 -14.92 5.18
C HIS A 197 -19.70 -13.89 6.16
N PHE A 198 -20.38 -12.74 6.20
CA PHE A 198 -20.06 -11.60 7.04
C PHE A 198 -21.21 -11.29 8.01
N ILE A 199 -20.85 -11.04 9.26
CA ILE A 199 -21.77 -10.58 10.29
C ILE A 199 -21.54 -9.09 10.50
N VAL A 200 -22.48 -8.25 10.08
CA VAL A 200 -22.31 -6.80 10.03
C VAL A 200 -23.15 -6.16 11.12
N HIS A 201 -22.48 -5.51 12.08
CA HIS A 201 -23.19 -4.68 13.05
C HIS A 201 -23.48 -3.30 12.44
N SER A 202 -24.76 -2.95 12.31
CA SER A 202 -25.29 -1.74 11.65
C SER A 202 -25.01 -0.42 12.40
N ARG A 203 -24.00 -0.37 13.26
CA ARG A 203 -23.49 0.85 13.90
C ARG A 203 -21.98 0.90 13.69
N LYS A 204 -21.43 2.08 13.41
CA LYS A 204 -19.98 2.27 13.43
C LYS A 204 -19.41 2.12 14.85
N ALA A 205 -18.10 1.97 14.99
CA ALA A 205 -17.41 2.14 16.26
C ALA A 205 -16.76 3.52 16.35
N LEU A 206 -16.71 4.06 17.56
CA LEU A 206 -15.87 5.19 17.91
C LEU A 206 -14.81 4.69 18.92
N LEU A 207 -13.53 4.79 18.55
CA LEU A 207 -12.40 4.35 19.38
C LEU A 207 -11.96 5.43 20.37
N GLY A 208 -12.28 6.70 20.10
CA GLY A 208 -12.05 7.83 21.00
C GLY A 208 -13.33 8.29 21.72
N GLY A 209 -13.22 8.55 23.03
CA GLY A 209 -14.18 9.40 23.75
C GLY A 209 -15.43 8.75 24.34
N ILE A 210 -15.70 7.45 24.12
CA ILE A 210 -16.89 6.78 24.68
C ILE A 210 -16.63 5.32 25.09
N SER A 211 -17.43 4.80 26.03
CA SER A 211 -17.31 3.41 26.51
C SER A 211 -17.80 2.37 25.49
N PRO A 212 -17.42 1.08 25.61
CA PRO A 212 -18.01 0.01 24.79
C PRO A 212 -19.53 -0.13 24.94
N ALA A 213 -20.09 0.29 26.08
CA ALA A 213 -21.53 0.33 26.30
C ALA A 213 -22.17 1.48 25.50
N ASP A 214 -21.57 2.65 25.53
CA ASP A 214 -22.00 3.80 24.75
C ASP A 214 -21.86 3.57 23.24
N ASN A 215 -20.84 2.83 22.80
CA ASN A 215 -20.67 2.39 21.42
C ASN A 215 -21.81 1.51 20.87
N ARG A 216 -22.70 1.00 21.74
CA ARG A 216 -23.92 0.28 21.34
C ARG A 216 -25.16 1.18 21.30
N ARG A 217 -25.09 2.39 21.86
CA ARG A 217 -26.23 3.30 22.06
C ARG A 217 -26.09 4.62 21.29
N ILE A 218 -24.89 5.18 21.22
CA ILE A 218 -24.64 6.53 20.69
C ILE A 218 -24.59 6.56 19.15
N PRO A 219 -23.72 5.82 18.43
CA PRO A 219 -23.63 5.95 16.98
C PRO A 219 -24.90 5.44 16.30
N PRO A 220 -25.56 6.16 15.39
CA PRO A 220 -26.86 5.76 14.85
C PRO A 220 -26.81 4.40 14.14
N LEU A 221 -27.97 3.73 14.09
CA LEU A 221 -28.16 2.54 13.26
C LEU A 221 -28.30 2.97 11.81
N LYS A 222 -27.58 2.31 10.91
CA LYS A 222 -27.72 2.44 9.46
C LYS A 222 -28.00 1.05 8.87
N TYR A 223 -29.28 0.67 8.82
CA TYR A 223 -29.68 -0.62 8.25
C TYR A 223 -29.59 -0.62 6.72
N GLU A 224 -29.73 0.54 6.10
CA GLU A 224 -29.59 0.78 4.67
C GLU A 224 -28.22 0.35 4.13
N TYR A 225 -27.14 0.52 4.90
CA TYR A 225 -25.81 0.01 4.49
C TYR A 225 -25.77 -1.53 4.49
N PHE A 226 -26.48 -2.19 5.41
CA PHE A 226 -26.53 -3.65 5.43
C PHE A 226 -27.26 -4.20 4.21
N TYR A 227 -28.44 -3.67 3.89
CA TYR A 227 -29.20 -4.14 2.74
C TYR A 227 -28.58 -3.73 1.41
N ALA A 228 -27.84 -2.63 1.37
CA ALA A 228 -27.02 -2.30 0.21
C ALA A 228 -25.89 -3.34 0.00
N LEU A 229 -25.24 -3.84 1.05
CA LEU A 229 -24.27 -4.95 0.90
C LEU A 229 -24.93 -6.23 0.35
N VAL A 230 -26.16 -6.53 0.77
CA VAL A 230 -26.95 -7.66 0.24
C VAL A 230 -27.22 -7.48 -1.26
N ARG A 231 -27.49 -6.24 -1.71
CA ARG A 231 -27.68 -5.88 -3.12
C ARG A 231 -26.38 -6.00 -3.91
N ASP A 232 -25.29 -5.42 -3.41
CA ASP A 232 -24.05 -5.19 -4.17
C ASP A 232 -23.12 -6.42 -4.19
N PHE A 233 -23.30 -7.36 -3.27
CA PHE A 233 -22.51 -8.59 -3.19
C PHE A 233 -23.40 -9.85 -3.18
N PRO A 234 -24.10 -10.17 -4.29
CA PRO A 234 -25.07 -11.28 -4.35
C PRO A 234 -24.43 -12.66 -4.12
N ASP A 235 -23.14 -12.80 -4.40
CA ASP A 235 -22.36 -14.03 -4.19
C ASP A 235 -21.94 -14.25 -2.73
N LEU A 236 -22.10 -13.23 -1.87
CA LEU A 236 -21.78 -13.29 -0.46
C LEU A 236 -23.05 -13.48 0.38
N ARG A 237 -22.85 -13.80 1.66
CA ARG A 237 -23.90 -13.91 2.64
C ARG A 237 -23.68 -12.94 3.79
N PHE A 238 -24.78 -12.43 4.33
CA PHE A 238 -24.75 -11.39 5.35
C PHE A 238 -25.74 -11.68 6.48
N THR A 239 -25.24 -11.63 7.71
CA THR A 239 -26.05 -11.67 8.93
C THR A 239 -26.09 -10.28 9.58
N ILE A 240 -27.30 -9.74 9.76
CA ILE A 240 -27.50 -8.40 10.33
C ILE A 240 -27.35 -8.43 11.86
N ASN A 241 -26.74 -7.39 12.43
CA ASN A 241 -26.58 -7.23 13.87
C ASN A 241 -26.77 -5.77 14.33
N GLY A 242 -27.23 -5.58 15.56
CA GLY A 242 -27.37 -4.27 16.20
C GLY A 242 -28.83 -3.76 16.20
N GLY A 243 -29.34 -3.35 17.36
CA GLY A 243 -30.70 -2.80 17.50
C GLY A 243 -31.85 -3.81 17.45
N ILE A 244 -31.58 -5.08 17.16
CA ILE A 244 -32.58 -6.16 17.08
C ILE A 244 -32.75 -6.79 18.47
N THR A 245 -33.96 -6.67 19.03
CA THR A 245 -34.25 -6.98 20.44
C THR A 245 -35.37 -8.00 20.64
N SER A 246 -36.05 -8.42 19.59
CA SER A 246 -37.21 -9.32 19.66
C SER A 246 -37.20 -10.29 18.48
N VAL A 247 -37.93 -11.41 18.61
CA VAL A 247 -38.12 -12.38 17.52
C VAL A 247 -38.97 -11.81 16.40
N SER A 248 -39.88 -10.87 16.71
CA SER A 248 -40.63 -10.12 15.70
C SER A 248 -39.69 -9.36 14.75
N LYS A 249 -38.72 -8.61 15.29
CA LYS A 249 -37.70 -7.91 14.49
C LYS A 249 -36.75 -8.85 13.75
N VAL A 250 -36.49 -10.04 14.29
CA VAL A 250 -35.75 -11.08 13.56
C VAL A 250 -36.50 -11.46 12.29
N ASN A 251 -37.78 -11.81 12.41
CA ASN A 251 -38.60 -12.20 11.27
C ASN A 251 -38.79 -11.06 10.28
N ALA A 252 -38.95 -9.83 10.74
CA ALA A 252 -39.00 -8.65 9.87
C ALA A 252 -37.71 -8.49 9.05
N ALA A 253 -36.53 -8.60 9.69
CA ALA A 253 -35.26 -8.51 8.97
C ALA A 253 -35.06 -9.64 7.95
N LEU A 254 -35.44 -10.88 8.29
CA LEU A 254 -35.38 -12.02 7.37
C LEU A 254 -36.33 -11.81 6.17
N LYS A 255 -37.53 -11.29 6.42
CA LYS A 255 -38.52 -10.98 5.38
C LYS A 255 -38.00 -9.93 4.38
N GLU A 256 -37.27 -8.93 4.85
CA GLU A 256 -36.68 -7.88 4.01
C GLU A 256 -35.41 -8.31 3.26
N GLY A 257 -34.94 -9.54 3.45
CA GLY A 257 -33.85 -10.13 2.66
C GLY A 257 -32.53 -10.36 3.41
N ALA A 258 -32.47 -10.19 4.74
CA ALA A 258 -31.29 -10.61 5.49
C ALA A 258 -31.11 -12.13 5.44
N HIS A 259 -29.90 -12.62 5.17
CA HIS A 259 -29.65 -14.07 5.13
C HIS A 259 -29.63 -14.71 6.53
N GLY A 260 -29.39 -13.91 7.56
CA GLY A 260 -29.39 -14.33 8.95
C GLY A 260 -29.49 -13.13 9.88
N VAL A 261 -29.87 -13.38 11.13
CA VAL A 261 -29.97 -12.34 12.16
C VAL A 261 -29.18 -12.73 13.40
N MET A 262 -28.35 -11.81 13.88
CA MET A 262 -27.60 -11.99 15.12
C MET A 262 -28.15 -11.08 16.22
N VAL A 263 -28.61 -11.68 17.32
CA VAL A 263 -29.16 -10.98 18.49
C VAL A 263 -28.11 -10.85 19.59
N GLY A 264 -27.94 -9.62 20.09
CA GLY A 264 -26.99 -9.31 21.16
C GLY A 264 -27.56 -9.52 22.56
N ARG A 265 -27.43 -8.49 23.41
CA ARG A 265 -27.80 -8.56 24.84
C ARG A 265 -29.26 -8.89 25.12
N ALA A 266 -30.17 -8.71 24.17
CA ALA A 266 -31.57 -9.10 24.34
C ALA A 266 -31.71 -10.61 24.61
N ALA A 267 -30.95 -11.45 23.89
CA ALA A 267 -30.95 -12.90 24.10
C ALA A 267 -30.52 -13.30 25.52
N TYR A 268 -29.63 -12.54 26.15
CA TYR A 268 -29.20 -12.79 27.53
C TYR A 268 -30.12 -12.15 28.57
N ASN A 269 -30.64 -10.95 28.29
CA ASN A 269 -31.42 -10.17 29.24
C ASN A 269 -32.86 -10.67 29.35
N ASN A 270 -33.36 -11.33 28.31
CA ASN A 270 -34.68 -11.95 28.27
C ASN A 270 -34.60 -13.29 27.49
N PRO A 271 -33.87 -14.29 28.01
CA PRO A 271 -33.60 -15.53 27.30
C PRO A 271 -34.86 -16.36 27.08
N TRP A 272 -35.82 -16.32 28.00
CA TRP A 272 -37.07 -17.08 27.86
C TRP A 272 -37.89 -16.61 26.67
N GLN A 273 -38.16 -15.29 26.57
CA GLN A 273 -38.94 -14.75 25.45
C GLN A 273 -38.12 -14.67 24.16
N THR A 274 -36.81 -14.41 24.23
CA THR A 274 -36.02 -14.32 23.00
C THR A 274 -35.76 -15.70 22.42
N LEU A 275 -35.18 -16.62 23.20
CA LEU A 275 -34.74 -17.93 22.69
C LEU A 275 -35.89 -18.94 22.60
N GLY A 276 -36.86 -18.87 23.51
CA GLY A 276 -37.97 -19.81 23.57
C GLY A 276 -38.85 -19.81 22.33
N HIS A 277 -38.95 -18.67 21.64
CA HIS A 277 -39.71 -18.52 20.40
C HIS A 277 -38.89 -18.81 19.13
N VAL A 278 -37.56 -18.94 19.20
CA VAL A 278 -36.69 -19.07 18.00
C VAL A 278 -37.04 -20.29 17.18
N ASP A 279 -37.11 -21.46 17.80
CA ASP A 279 -37.30 -22.72 17.09
C ASP A 279 -38.64 -22.70 16.32
N THR A 280 -39.69 -22.16 16.92
CA THR A 280 -41.02 -22.09 16.29
C THR A 280 -41.16 -20.93 15.31
N ALA A 281 -40.83 -19.71 15.73
CA ALA A 281 -41.11 -18.52 14.93
C ALA A 281 -40.10 -18.28 13.80
N VAL A 282 -38.86 -18.79 13.91
CA VAL A 282 -37.80 -18.61 12.91
C VAL A 282 -37.58 -19.89 12.10
N TYR A 283 -37.53 -21.05 12.75
CA TYR A 283 -37.23 -22.33 12.10
C TYR A 283 -38.49 -23.17 11.78
N GLY A 284 -39.68 -22.71 12.16
CA GLY A 284 -40.95 -23.41 11.87
C GLY A 284 -41.12 -24.74 12.61
N VAL A 285 -40.34 -24.98 13.66
CA VAL A 285 -40.37 -26.22 14.44
C VAL A 285 -41.50 -26.15 15.48
N PRO A 286 -42.30 -27.21 15.66
CA PRO A 286 -43.33 -27.24 16.70
C PRO A 286 -42.76 -26.91 18.08
N SER A 287 -43.52 -26.17 18.90
CA SER A 287 -43.12 -25.84 20.26
C SER A 287 -42.80 -27.12 21.04
N SER A 288 -41.67 -27.12 21.76
CA SER A 288 -41.25 -28.24 22.60
C SER A 288 -42.14 -28.42 23.83
N GLY A 289 -42.98 -27.43 24.16
CA GLY A 289 -43.79 -27.42 25.37
C GLY A 289 -42.97 -27.32 26.66
N LEU A 290 -41.66 -27.06 26.58
CA LEU A 290 -40.78 -26.95 27.74
C LEU A 290 -41.24 -25.84 28.68
N THR A 291 -41.28 -26.15 29.98
CA THR A 291 -41.55 -25.18 31.04
C THR A 291 -40.25 -24.67 31.64
N ARG A 292 -40.28 -23.50 32.31
CA ARG A 292 -39.10 -22.96 33.00
C ARG A 292 -38.59 -23.91 34.06
N ARG A 293 -39.49 -24.64 34.75
CA ARG A 293 -39.13 -25.66 35.73
C ARG A 293 -38.27 -26.75 35.11
N GLN A 294 -38.71 -27.33 33.99
CA GLN A 294 -37.98 -28.39 33.29
C GLN A 294 -36.61 -27.90 32.78
N VAL A 295 -36.52 -26.65 32.30
CA VAL A 295 -35.25 -26.05 31.89
C VAL A 295 -34.30 -25.92 33.09
N LEU A 296 -34.79 -25.48 34.24
CA LEU A 296 -34.00 -25.33 35.47
C LEU A 296 -33.56 -26.68 36.03
N GLU A 297 -34.41 -27.71 35.99
CA GLU A 297 -34.06 -29.08 36.41
C GLU A 297 -32.93 -29.65 35.53
N GLN A 298 -33.02 -29.50 34.21
CA GLN A 298 -31.96 -29.92 33.30
C GLN A 298 -30.65 -29.13 33.53
N TYR A 299 -30.76 -27.82 33.74
CA TYR A 299 -29.60 -26.98 34.00
C TYR A 299 -28.96 -27.29 35.36
N GLN A 300 -29.75 -27.63 36.38
CA GLN A 300 -29.26 -28.04 37.68
C GLN A 300 -28.35 -29.26 37.58
N VAL A 301 -28.79 -30.30 36.85
CA VAL A 301 -28.00 -31.52 36.64
C VAL A 301 -26.64 -31.17 36.03
N TYR A 302 -26.64 -30.30 35.01
CA TYR A 302 -25.40 -29.80 34.43
C TYR A 302 -24.55 -29.02 35.45
N GLY A 303 -25.13 -28.02 36.11
CA GLY A 303 -24.44 -27.11 37.00
C GLY A 303 -23.75 -27.83 38.16
N ASP A 304 -24.45 -28.79 38.79
CA ASP A 304 -23.90 -29.59 39.87
C ASP A 304 -22.77 -30.51 39.39
N SER A 305 -22.86 -31.03 38.16
CA SER A 305 -21.82 -31.91 37.60
C SER A 305 -20.49 -31.22 37.28
N VAL A 306 -20.51 -29.90 37.00
CA VAL A 306 -19.33 -29.14 36.60
C VAL A 306 -18.74 -28.27 37.71
N LEU A 307 -19.29 -28.33 38.92
CA LEU A 307 -18.85 -27.50 40.03
C LEU A 307 -17.42 -27.87 40.46
N GLY A 308 -16.53 -26.87 40.53
CA GLY A 308 -15.14 -27.07 40.96
C GLY A 308 -14.19 -27.79 39.99
N THR A 309 -14.62 -28.08 38.76
CA THR A 309 -13.84 -28.89 37.78
C THR A 309 -12.58 -28.22 37.23
N HIS A 310 -12.43 -26.89 37.33
CA HIS A 310 -11.29 -26.12 36.80
C HIS A 310 -10.22 -25.75 37.86
N GLY A 311 -10.27 -26.38 39.04
CA GLY A 311 -9.36 -26.09 40.16
C GLY A 311 -9.71 -24.79 40.91
N ASN A 312 -9.10 -24.59 42.09
CA ASN A 312 -9.34 -23.43 42.97
C ASN A 312 -10.83 -23.18 43.32
N GLY A 313 -11.65 -24.24 43.32
CA GLY A 313 -13.08 -24.15 43.61
C GLY A 313 -13.91 -23.46 42.52
N ARG A 314 -13.44 -23.43 41.26
CA ARG A 314 -14.17 -22.88 40.11
C ARG A 314 -14.58 -23.96 39.08
N PRO A 315 -15.70 -23.80 38.37
CA PRO A 315 -16.71 -22.75 38.56
C PRO A 315 -17.42 -22.94 39.90
N ASN A 316 -17.71 -21.84 40.57
CA ASN A 316 -18.51 -21.87 41.81
C ASN A 316 -20.00 -21.65 41.49
N VAL A 317 -20.85 -21.79 42.50
CA VAL A 317 -22.32 -21.63 42.35
C VAL A 317 -22.70 -20.27 41.73
N ARG A 318 -21.97 -19.19 42.03
CA ARG A 318 -22.25 -17.86 41.48
C ARG A 318 -21.97 -17.79 39.98
N ASP A 319 -20.88 -18.41 39.53
CA ASP A 319 -20.54 -18.50 38.10
C ASP A 319 -21.64 -19.25 37.33
N LEU A 320 -22.15 -20.35 37.91
CA LEU A 320 -23.16 -21.21 37.30
C LEU A 320 -24.58 -20.63 37.33
N VAL A 321 -24.93 -19.85 38.34
CA VAL A 321 -26.29 -19.28 38.48
C VAL A 321 -26.44 -17.94 37.75
N LYS A 322 -25.34 -17.24 37.48
CA LYS A 322 -25.35 -15.94 36.79
C LYS A 322 -26.19 -15.94 35.50
N PRO A 323 -26.11 -16.94 34.59
CA PRO A 323 -26.97 -17.00 33.40
C PRO A 323 -28.47 -17.13 33.69
N LEU A 324 -28.85 -17.73 34.83
CA LEU A 324 -30.25 -17.99 35.19
C LEU A 324 -30.98 -16.74 35.71
N LEU A 325 -30.23 -15.71 36.15
CA LEU A 325 -30.80 -14.55 36.83
C LEU A 325 -31.84 -13.79 36.00
N ASN A 326 -31.78 -13.89 34.66
CA ASN A 326 -32.70 -13.20 33.77
C ASN A 326 -33.80 -14.10 33.18
N LEU A 327 -33.89 -15.37 33.57
CA LEU A 327 -34.89 -16.31 33.04
C LEU A 327 -36.35 -15.86 33.30
N PHE A 328 -36.56 -15.10 34.38
CA PHE A 328 -37.86 -14.57 34.81
C PHE A 328 -38.02 -13.07 34.49
N HIS A 329 -37.34 -12.55 33.47
CA HIS A 329 -37.48 -11.15 33.07
C HIS A 329 -38.96 -10.78 32.85
N SER A 330 -39.38 -9.63 33.38
CA SER A 330 -40.77 -9.13 33.38
C SER A 330 -41.84 -10.01 34.05
N GLU A 331 -41.46 -11.10 34.72
CA GLU A 331 -42.39 -11.95 35.47
C GLU A 331 -42.57 -11.47 36.91
N ASN A 332 -43.74 -11.76 37.48
CA ASN A 332 -43.98 -11.54 38.91
C ASN A 332 -43.03 -12.40 39.75
N GLY A 333 -42.45 -11.82 40.80
CA GLY A 333 -41.48 -12.51 41.67
C GLY A 333 -40.01 -12.39 41.25
N ASN A 334 -39.68 -11.93 40.03
CA ASN A 334 -38.30 -11.83 39.54
C ASN A 334 -37.34 -11.04 40.47
N SER A 335 -37.78 -9.89 40.96
CA SER A 335 -36.97 -9.07 41.88
C SER A 335 -36.75 -9.77 43.22
N LEU A 336 -37.72 -10.54 43.71
CA LEU A 336 -37.60 -11.31 44.94
C LEU A 336 -36.68 -12.53 44.73
N TRP A 337 -36.83 -13.24 43.60
CA TRP A 337 -35.95 -14.31 43.15
C TRP A 337 -34.48 -13.89 43.17
N LYS A 338 -34.13 -12.76 42.54
CA LYS A 338 -32.76 -12.24 42.50
C LYS A 338 -32.19 -11.95 43.89
N ARG A 339 -33.01 -11.36 44.79
CA ARG A 339 -32.61 -11.11 46.18
C ARG A 339 -32.40 -12.40 46.97
N ARG A 340 -33.28 -13.39 46.81
CA ARG A 340 -33.13 -14.71 47.45
C ARG A 340 -31.90 -15.45 46.93
N ALA A 341 -31.66 -15.43 45.62
CA ALA A 341 -30.46 -16.03 45.03
C ALA A 341 -29.18 -15.38 45.58
N ASP A 342 -29.13 -14.05 45.74
CA ASP A 342 -27.95 -13.39 46.29
C ASP A 342 -27.71 -13.72 47.77
N ALA A 343 -28.78 -13.83 48.57
CA ALA A 343 -28.67 -14.32 49.95
C ALA A 343 -28.21 -15.78 50.01
N ALA A 344 -28.77 -16.64 49.15
CA ALA A 344 -28.48 -18.07 49.10
C ALA A 344 -27.03 -18.38 48.71
N PHE A 345 -26.34 -17.50 47.96
CA PHE A 345 -24.92 -17.69 47.63
C PHE A 345 -23.99 -17.82 48.85
N LYS A 346 -24.39 -17.32 50.02
CA LYS A 346 -23.59 -17.41 51.24
C LYS A 346 -23.58 -18.82 51.83
N GLU A 347 -24.72 -19.51 51.75
CA GLU A 347 -24.96 -20.76 52.48
C GLU A 347 -25.04 -21.99 51.57
N CYS A 348 -25.55 -21.83 50.34
CA CYS A 348 -25.68 -22.91 49.39
C CYS A 348 -24.31 -23.31 48.80
N ARG A 349 -24.16 -24.61 48.52
CA ARG A 349 -22.93 -25.20 47.97
C ARG A 349 -23.16 -25.96 46.66
N SER A 350 -24.41 -26.16 46.25
CA SER A 350 -24.80 -26.70 44.94
C SER A 350 -25.75 -25.73 44.23
N VAL A 351 -25.89 -25.88 42.91
CA VAL A 351 -26.90 -25.18 42.12
C VAL A 351 -28.29 -25.62 42.57
N GLY A 352 -28.50 -26.93 42.79
CA GLY A 352 -29.79 -27.46 43.25
C GLY A 352 -30.28 -26.85 44.57
N SER A 353 -29.43 -26.78 45.59
CA SER A 353 -29.83 -26.22 46.89
C SER A 353 -30.16 -24.72 46.77
N LEU A 354 -29.46 -24.01 45.89
CA LEU A 354 -29.74 -22.61 45.63
C LEU A 354 -31.07 -22.42 44.92
N LEU A 355 -31.35 -23.21 43.88
CA LEU A 355 -32.62 -23.15 43.14
C LEU A 355 -33.80 -23.47 44.06
N GLU A 356 -33.69 -24.49 44.92
CA GLU A 356 -34.75 -24.88 45.87
C GLU A 356 -35.14 -23.72 46.80
N GLU A 357 -34.16 -22.98 47.32
CA GLU A 357 -34.43 -21.85 48.22
C GLU A 357 -34.95 -20.61 47.48
N SER A 358 -34.36 -20.32 46.32
CA SER A 358 -34.65 -19.08 45.60
C SER A 358 -35.94 -19.16 44.77
N LEU A 359 -36.29 -20.32 44.20
CA LEU A 359 -37.47 -20.50 43.33
C LEU A 359 -38.79 -20.37 44.07
N ARG A 360 -38.81 -20.46 45.41
CA ARG A 360 -39.98 -20.15 46.25
C ARG A 360 -40.53 -18.74 46.03
N ALA A 361 -39.73 -17.84 45.44
CA ALA A 361 -40.15 -16.50 45.07
C ALA A 361 -40.93 -16.41 43.75
N ILE A 362 -40.94 -17.47 42.94
CA ILE A 362 -41.60 -17.51 41.64
C ILE A 362 -42.86 -18.37 41.77
N PRO A 363 -44.05 -17.88 41.37
CA PRO A 363 -45.28 -18.67 41.38
C PRO A 363 -45.18 -19.90 40.46
N ASP A 364 -45.80 -21.02 40.86
CA ASP A 364 -45.82 -22.25 40.04
C ASP A 364 -46.46 -22.01 38.66
N CYS A 365 -47.46 -21.12 38.56
CA CYS A 365 -48.04 -20.74 37.27
C CYS A 365 -47.04 -20.08 36.30
N VAL A 366 -45.95 -19.49 36.78
CA VAL A 366 -44.86 -18.94 35.95
C VAL A 366 -43.81 -20.01 35.63
N LEU A 367 -43.53 -20.90 36.59
CA LEU A 367 -42.56 -22.00 36.43
C LEU A 367 -43.05 -23.06 35.45
N ASP A 368 -44.35 -23.37 35.50
CA ASP A 368 -44.99 -24.45 34.75
C ASP A 368 -45.71 -23.96 33.48
N SER A 369 -45.70 -22.65 33.21
CA SER A 369 -46.18 -22.12 31.94
C SER A 369 -45.16 -22.39 30.83
N PRO A 370 -45.54 -23.11 29.76
CA PRO A 370 -44.70 -23.24 28.58
C PRO A 370 -44.60 -21.91 27.85
N ILE A 371 -43.62 -21.81 26.93
CA ILE A 371 -43.63 -20.73 25.93
C ILE A 371 -44.97 -20.76 25.18
N SER A 372 -45.76 -19.70 25.36
CA SER A 372 -47.10 -19.54 24.80
C SER A 372 -47.29 -18.11 24.28
N GLY A 373 -48.12 -17.96 23.24
CA GLY A 373 -48.36 -16.69 22.52
C GLY A 373 -47.48 -16.52 21.28
N SER A 374 -47.98 -15.78 20.29
CA SER A 374 -47.13 -15.29 19.19
C SER A 374 -46.17 -14.21 19.72
N PRO A 375 -44.98 -14.02 19.12
CA PRO A 375 -44.14 -12.86 19.42
C PRO A 375 -44.96 -11.57 19.35
N GLU A 376 -44.74 -10.62 20.26
CA GLU A 376 -45.51 -9.37 20.33
C GLU A 376 -45.59 -8.70 18.94
N SER A 377 -46.82 -8.61 18.40
CA SER A 377 -47.11 -8.21 17.01
C SER A 377 -47.31 -6.70 16.83
N GLY A 378 -46.94 -5.90 17.83
CA GLY A 378 -47.18 -4.44 17.87
C GLY A 378 -45.91 -3.59 17.81
N GLU A 379 -44.73 -4.19 17.63
CA GLU A 379 -43.50 -3.41 17.43
C GLU A 379 -43.47 -2.83 16.01
N GLU A 380 -43.09 -1.56 15.91
CA GLU A 380 -42.86 -0.86 14.66
C GLU A 380 -41.79 -1.59 13.82
N ASP A 381 -42.13 -1.88 12.56
CA ASP A 381 -41.21 -2.53 11.62
C ASP A 381 -40.17 -1.52 11.14
N VAL A 382 -39.02 -1.52 11.80
CA VAL A 382 -37.89 -0.63 11.53
C VAL A 382 -37.22 -0.89 10.16
N PHE A 383 -37.66 -1.91 9.41
CA PHE A 383 -37.09 -2.27 8.11
C PHE A 383 -38.03 -2.00 6.92
N ALA A 384 -39.30 -1.65 7.16
CA ALA A 384 -40.34 -1.57 6.11
C ALA A 384 -39.99 -0.67 4.90
N ASP A 385 -39.19 0.38 5.11
CA ASP A 385 -38.77 1.33 4.06
C ASP A 385 -37.27 1.31 3.76
N VAL A 386 -36.53 0.31 4.26
CA VAL A 386 -35.06 0.32 4.21
C VAL A 386 -34.53 0.31 2.77
N HIS A 387 -35.25 -0.31 1.84
CA HIS A 387 -34.89 -0.38 0.43
C HIS A 387 -35.07 0.97 -0.31
N ASN A 388 -35.83 1.90 0.25
CA ASN A 388 -36.06 3.24 -0.33
C ASN A 388 -34.93 4.23 -0.01
N VAL A 389 -34.07 3.90 0.95
CA VAL A 389 -33.01 4.79 1.47
C VAL A 389 -31.62 4.20 1.28
N LEU A 390 -31.47 3.21 0.39
CA LEU A 390 -30.17 2.61 0.11
C LEU A 390 -29.20 3.64 -0.51
N PRO A 391 -27.90 3.60 -0.16
CA PRO A 391 -26.89 4.33 -0.89
C PRO A 391 -26.83 3.89 -2.38
N PRO A 392 -26.21 4.70 -3.26
CA PRO A 392 -25.97 4.32 -4.64
C PRO A 392 -25.31 2.92 -4.76
N PRO A 393 -25.58 2.17 -5.84
CA PRO A 393 -24.87 0.93 -6.15
C PRO A 393 -23.36 1.11 -6.09
N TYR A 394 -22.69 0.16 -5.44
CA TYR A 394 -21.24 0.08 -5.49
C TYR A 394 -20.79 -0.33 -6.90
N GLU A 395 -20.22 0.61 -7.65
CA GLU A 395 -19.62 0.34 -8.96
C GLU A 395 -18.17 -0.13 -8.75
N ALA A 396 -17.96 -1.44 -8.74
CA ALA A 396 -16.62 -1.99 -8.88
C ALA A 396 -16.07 -1.55 -10.25
N ALA A 397 -14.90 -0.91 -10.26
CA ALA A 397 -14.28 -0.43 -11.49
C ALA A 397 -14.04 -1.60 -12.48
N GLY A 398 -14.95 -1.77 -13.43
CA GLY A 398 -14.77 -2.46 -14.73
C GLY A 398 -15.01 -3.97 -14.77
N GLU A 399 -16.20 -4.36 -15.27
CA GLU A 399 -16.45 -5.68 -15.86
C GLU A 399 -15.58 -5.90 -17.10
N GLY A 400 -14.52 -6.69 -16.96
CA GLY A 400 -13.66 -7.12 -18.08
C GLY A 400 -12.95 -8.46 -17.86
N ILE A 401 -13.36 -9.25 -16.85
CA ILE A 401 -12.61 -10.42 -16.37
C ILE A 401 -13.53 -11.65 -16.29
N ILE A 402 -13.88 -12.22 -17.45
CA ILE A 402 -14.45 -13.58 -17.51
C ILE A 402 -13.50 -14.55 -18.25
N ILE A 403 -12.39 -14.09 -18.83
CA ILE A 403 -11.43 -14.93 -19.55
C ILE A 403 -10.04 -14.85 -18.90
N SER A 404 -9.84 -15.39 -17.70
CA SER A 404 -8.48 -15.77 -17.22
C SER A 404 -8.43 -16.63 -15.93
N LYS A 405 -9.51 -17.35 -15.57
CA LYS A 405 -9.57 -18.17 -14.34
C LYS A 405 -8.53 -19.31 -14.24
N GLN A 406 -7.68 -19.53 -15.24
CA GLN A 406 -6.56 -20.48 -15.18
C GLN A 406 -5.18 -19.84 -14.91
N THR A 407 -5.06 -18.51 -14.89
CA THR A 407 -3.74 -17.84 -14.72
C THR A 407 -3.49 -17.39 -13.26
N ILE A 408 -4.53 -17.30 -12.44
CA ILE A 408 -4.54 -16.55 -11.17
C ILE A 408 -3.83 -17.27 -10.00
N MET A 409 -3.42 -18.54 -10.12
CA MET A 409 -2.63 -19.21 -9.07
C MET A 409 -1.15 -18.81 -9.04
N ALA A 410 -0.65 -18.05 -10.02
CA ALA A 410 0.75 -17.65 -10.09
C ALA A 410 1.06 -16.20 -9.62
N GLU A 411 0.05 -15.36 -9.40
CA GLU A 411 0.23 -13.89 -9.31
C GLU A 411 0.12 -13.25 -7.92
N LYS A 412 -0.04 -14.02 -6.82
CA LYS A 412 -0.23 -13.43 -5.46
C LYS A 412 0.92 -13.68 -4.48
N LEU A 413 2.12 -13.50 -4.99
CA LEU A 413 3.32 -13.20 -4.20
C LEU A 413 3.85 -11.80 -4.52
N SER A 414 3.02 -10.83 -4.93
CA SER A 414 3.55 -9.53 -5.36
C SER A 414 2.49 -8.42 -5.50
N ASP A 415 2.19 -7.69 -4.43
CA ASP A 415 1.94 -6.25 -4.58
C ASP A 415 2.23 -5.53 -3.26
N GLY A 416 3.48 -5.07 -3.15
CA GLY A 416 3.84 -3.94 -2.29
C GLY A 416 3.70 -2.66 -3.10
N SER A 417 3.21 -1.60 -2.46
CA SER A 417 3.02 -0.24 -2.99
C SER A 417 1.66 0.11 -3.63
N SER A 418 0.68 0.42 -2.77
CA SER A 418 -0.54 1.14 -3.19
C SER A 418 -0.23 2.58 -3.64
N VAL A 419 -0.86 3.05 -4.72
CA VAL A 419 -0.72 4.43 -5.23
C VAL A 419 -1.52 5.40 -4.34
N VAL A 420 -0.87 6.44 -3.84
CA VAL A 420 -1.45 7.47 -2.97
C VAL A 420 -2.06 8.59 -3.81
N SER A 421 -3.38 8.81 -3.67
CA SER A 421 -4.05 9.95 -4.29
C SER A 421 -3.58 11.27 -3.68
N VAL A 422 -3.11 12.19 -4.52
CA VAL A 422 -2.55 13.48 -4.11
C VAL A 422 -3.63 14.55 -4.06
N ASN A 423 -4.10 14.89 -2.85
CA ASN A 423 -5.17 15.87 -2.61
C ASN A 423 -4.74 16.92 -1.56
N PRO A 424 -3.87 17.88 -1.92
CA PRO A 424 -3.41 18.92 -0.99
C PRO A 424 -4.54 19.88 -0.61
N LYS A 425 -4.47 20.45 0.60
CA LYS A 425 -5.48 21.37 1.17
C LYS A 425 -4.90 22.77 1.44
N PRO A 426 -4.54 23.55 0.40
CA PRO A 426 -4.06 24.93 0.55
C PRO A 426 -5.17 25.90 1.02
N SER A 427 -4.81 27.10 1.51
CA SER A 427 -5.79 28.10 1.98
C SER A 427 -5.61 29.50 1.39
N LYS A 428 -6.74 30.15 1.01
CA LYS A 428 -6.82 31.51 0.41
C LYS A 428 -7.28 32.60 1.41
N GLY A 429 -6.95 32.43 2.70
CA GLY A 429 -7.39 33.34 3.74
C GLY A 429 -6.74 34.73 3.72
N PHE A 430 -7.08 35.57 4.70
CA PHE A 430 -6.46 36.88 4.91
C PHE A 430 -4.93 36.80 5.00
N SER A 431 -4.41 35.80 5.72
CA SER A 431 -2.97 35.55 5.85
C SER A 431 -2.28 35.31 4.51
N SER A 432 -2.93 34.60 3.57
CA SER A 432 -2.40 34.39 2.22
C SER A 432 -2.24 35.71 1.48
N LYS A 433 -3.27 36.58 1.51
CA LYS A 433 -3.20 37.90 0.87
C LYS A 433 -2.11 38.79 1.46
N LEU A 434 -1.91 38.74 2.77
CA LEU A 434 -0.87 39.52 3.45
C LEU A 434 0.54 39.04 3.06
N VAL A 435 0.76 37.73 3.03
CA VAL A 435 2.04 37.15 2.60
C VAL A 435 2.30 37.45 1.12
N ASP A 436 1.28 37.40 0.27
CA ASP A 436 1.40 37.76 -1.14
C ASP A 436 1.71 39.25 -1.35
N LEU A 437 1.16 40.14 -0.52
CA LEU A 437 1.51 41.55 -0.54
C LEU A 437 2.99 41.76 -0.16
N LEU A 438 3.46 41.05 0.87
CA LEU A 438 4.85 41.08 1.31
C LEU A 438 5.78 40.58 0.20
N GLU A 439 5.49 39.43 -0.42
CA GLU A 439 6.26 38.91 -1.54
C GLU A 439 6.29 39.90 -2.72
N ARG A 440 5.15 40.49 -3.11
CA ARG A 440 5.12 41.48 -4.19
C ARG A 440 5.99 42.71 -3.92
N LEU A 441 6.02 43.18 -2.66
CA LEU A 441 6.90 44.28 -2.27
C LEU A 441 8.36 43.88 -2.36
N VAL A 442 8.71 42.68 -1.90
CA VAL A 442 10.07 42.12 -1.99
C VAL A 442 10.52 42.00 -3.45
N VAL A 443 9.71 41.36 -4.29
CA VAL A 443 9.98 41.19 -5.72
C VAL A 443 10.12 42.55 -6.39
N LYS A 444 9.20 43.50 -6.15
CA LYS A 444 9.27 44.85 -6.75
C LYS A 444 10.55 45.61 -6.38
N LEU A 445 11.06 45.43 -5.16
CA LEU A 445 12.25 46.13 -4.68
C LEU A 445 13.57 45.47 -5.10
N MET A 446 13.55 44.16 -5.34
CA MET A 446 14.78 43.36 -5.42
C MET A 446 14.93 42.53 -6.71
N HIS A 447 13.86 42.33 -7.47
CA HIS A 447 13.93 41.63 -8.75
C HIS A 447 14.42 42.57 -9.85
N ASP A 448 15.51 42.17 -10.50
CA ASP A 448 16.05 42.89 -11.65
C ASP A 448 15.36 42.44 -12.94
N ALA A 449 14.32 43.16 -13.33
CA ALA A 449 13.57 42.91 -14.56
C ALA A 449 14.37 43.15 -15.85
N SER A 450 15.59 43.71 -15.76
CA SER A 450 16.48 43.89 -16.92
C SER A 450 17.24 42.62 -17.30
N LEU A 451 17.23 41.58 -16.45
CA LEU A 451 17.87 40.31 -16.73
C LEU A 451 17.09 39.53 -17.80
N PRO A 452 17.78 38.97 -18.82
CA PRO A 452 17.12 38.20 -19.87
C PRO A 452 16.55 36.89 -19.33
N LEU A 453 15.28 36.61 -19.65
CA LEU A 453 14.60 35.36 -19.31
C LEU A 453 14.96 34.24 -20.30
N HIS A 454 16.25 33.89 -20.39
CA HIS A 454 16.77 32.96 -21.39
C HIS A 454 16.01 31.61 -21.41
N TYR A 455 15.82 31.02 -20.22
CA TYR A 455 15.10 29.76 -19.99
C TYR A 455 13.57 29.85 -20.15
N LEU A 456 13.06 30.97 -20.66
CA LEU A 456 11.66 31.15 -21.04
C LEU A 456 11.53 31.67 -22.48
N SER A 457 12.60 31.59 -23.26
CA SER A 457 12.68 32.11 -24.64
C SER A 457 13.09 31.02 -25.64
N GLY A 458 12.83 31.24 -26.93
CA GLY A 458 13.13 30.24 -27.97
C GLY A 458 12.41 28.91 -27.69
N ASN A 459 13.12 27.79 -27.87
CA ASN A 459 12.58 26.47 -27.56
C ASN A 459 12.52 26.12 -26.05
N PHE A 460 13.03 26.99 -25.16
CA PHE A 460 12.77 26.89 -23.72
C PHE A 460 11.44 27.54 -23.31
N ALA A 461 10.80 28.31 -24.21
CA ALA A 461 9.56 28.98 -23.86
C ALA A 461 8.47 27.96 -23.48
N PRO A 462 7.64 28.23 -22.45
CA PRO A 462 6.66 27.27 -21.96
C PRO A 462 5.55 26.97 -22.97
N ILE A 463 5.05 25.74 -22.94
CA ILE A 463 3.80 25.33 -23.57
C ILE A 463 2.72 25.28 -22.50
N ARG A 464 1.69 26.10 -22.62
CA ARG A 464 0.64 26.20 -21.59
C ARG A 464 -0.48 25.20 -21.75
N GLU A 465 -0.68 24.72 -22.97
CA GLU A 465 -1.78 23.85 -23.36
C GLU A 465 -1.31 22.40 -23.48
N GLU A 466 -2.08 21.49 -22.93
CA GLU A 466 -1.86 20.04 -23.07
C GLU A 466 -2.43 19.59 -24.44
N THR A 467 -1.71 18.73 -25.14
CA THR A 467 -2.17 18.18 -26.43
C THR A 467 -2.82 16.82 -26.19
N PRO A 468 -4.12 16.60 -26.48
CA PRO A 468 -4.72 15.26 -26.42
C PRO A 468 -4.13 14.34 -27.51
N PRO A 469 -4.37 13.03 -27.44
CA PRO A 469 -3.85 12.09 -28.44
C PRO A 469 -4.17 12.51 -29.88
N VAL A 470 -3.13 12.82 -30.66
CA VAL A 470 -3.21 13.13 -32.09
C VAL A 470 -2.73 11.93 -32.88
N LYS A 471 -3.67 11.20 -33.48
CA LYS A 471 -3.43 9.94 -34.18
C LYS A 471 -2.96 10.15 -35.61
N ASP A 472 -2.46 9.08 -36.22
CA ASP A 472 -2.07 8.98 -37.63
C ASP A 472 -1.09 10.10 -38.04
N LEU A 473 -0.05 10.32 -37.23
CA LEU A 473 0.98 11.31 -37.53
C LEU A 473 1.70 10.98 -38.84
N PRO A 474 2.11 12.00 -39.63
CA PRO A 474 2.91 11.77 -40.83
C PRO A 474 4.25 11.09 -40.48
N VAL A 475 4.54 9.97 -41.13
CA VAL A 475 5.79 9.23 -41.01
C VAL A 475 6.51 9.23 -42.35
N HIS A 476 7.74 9.72 -42.38
CA HIS A 476 8.65 9.57 -43.51
C HIS A 476 9.60 8.41 -43.24
N GLY A 477 9.78 7.51 -44.19
CA GLY A 477 10.50 6.25 -43.97
C GLY A 477 9.57 5.16 -43.43
N PHE A 478 10.07 4.32 -42.52
CA PHE A 478 9.26 3.27 -41.87
C PHE A 478 9.61 3.16 -40.38
N LEU A 479 8.59 2.98 -39.53
CA LEU A 479 8.80 2.68 -38.11
C LEU A 479 9.09 1.18 -37.96
N PRO A 480 10.26 0.79 -37.43
CA PRO A 480 10.59 -0.63 -37.22
C PRO A 480 9.63 -1.33 -36.26
N GLU A 481 9.36 -2.62 -36.49
CA GLU A 481 8.41 -3.40 -35.68
C GLU A 481 8.78 -3.49 -34.19
N CYS A 482 10.08 -3.47 -33.85
CA CYS A 482 10.52 -3.47 -32.46
C CYS A 482 10.20 -2.16 -31.72
N LEU A 483 9.89 -1.07 -32.44
CA LEU A 483 9.32 0.13 -31.84
C LEU A 483 7.80 -0.05 -31.68
N ASN A 484 7.41 -0.92 -30.77
CA ASN A 484 6.02 -1.13 -30.38
C ASN A 484 5.86 -0.86 -28.88
N GLY A 485 5.24 0.27 -28.54
CA GLY A 485 5.29 0.81 -27.18
C GLY A 485 4.97 2.30 -27.10
N GLU A 486 5.47 2.94 -26.06
CA GLU A 486 5.31 4.36 -25.77
C GLU A 486 6.69 5.00 -25.56
N PHE A 487 7.07 5.91 -26.45
CA PHE A 487 8.26 6.74 -26.29
C PHE A 487 7.92 8.02 -25.54
N VAL A 488 8.42 8.17 -24.32
CA VAL A 488 8.11 9.31 -23.43
C VAL A 488 9.35 10.06 -23.04
N ARG A 489 9.23 11.39 -22.95
CA ARG A 489 10.26 12.25 -22.38
C ARG A 489 9.63 13.28 -21.46
N VAL A 490 10.22 13.45 -20.28
CA VAL A 490 9.82 14.49 -19.34
C VAL A 490 10.81 15.66 -19.36
N GLY A 491 10.31 16.86 -19.07
CA GLY A 491 11.14 18.03 -18.89
C GLY A 491 10.43 19.14 -18.14
N PRO A 492 11.18 20.17 -17.71
CA PRO A 492 10.62 21.34 -17.05
C PRO A 492 9.88 22.19 -18.08
N ASN A 493 8.59 22.37 -17.86
CA ASN A 493 7.76 23.24 -18.67
C ASN A 493 6.96 24.15 -17.72
N PRO A 494 7.36 25.42 -17.53
CA PRO A 494 6.70 26.29 -16.56
C PRO A 494 5.28 26.63 -16.99
N LYS A 495 4.28 25.93 -16.44
CA LYS A 495 2.93 26.48 -16.33
C LYS A 495 2.96 27.58 -15.28
N PHE A 496 3.61 27.28 -14.16
CA PHE A 496 3.96 28.23 -13.13
C PHE A 496 5.47 28.19 -12.83
N ASP A 497 6.08 26.99 -12.67
CA ASP A 497 7.50 26.87 -12.26
C ASP A 497 8.23 25.56 -12.63
N GLY A 498 8.61 25.41 -13.90
CA GLY A 498 9.39 24.27 -14.37
C GLY A 498 8.68 22.93 -14.14
N ASP A 499 7.35 22.93 -14.08
CA ASP A 499 6.50 21.78 -13.83
C ASP A 499 6.80 20.65 -14.84
N GLY A 500 6.77 19.40 -14.39
CA GLY A 500 7.02 18.25 -15.26
C GLY A 500 5.94 18.13 -16.33
N MET A 501 6.34 18.20 -17.59
CA MET A 501 5.48 17.91 -18.74
C MET A 501 6.07 16.74 -19.51
N ILE A 502 5.26 15.70 -19.70
CA ILE A 502 5.59 14.51 -20.47
C ILE A 502 5.11 14.74 -21.90
N HIS A 503 6.01 14.47 -22.85
CA HIS A 503 5.71 14.35 -24.26
C HIS A 503 5.81 12.87 -24.62
N GLY A 504 4.70 12.30 -25.12
CA GLY A 504 4.58 10.90 -25.47
C GLY A 504 4.37 10.71 -26.98
N VAL A 505 4.96 9.66 -27.53
CA VAL A 505 4.69 9.15 -28.87
C VAL A 505 4.43 7.66 -28.76
N ARG A 506 3.14 7.30 -28.82
CA ARG A 506 2.68 5.93 -28.91
C ARG A 506 3.00 5.40 -30.30
N ILE A 507 3.75 4.31 -30.38
CA ILE A 507 4.01 3.61 -31.64
C ILE A 507 3.37 2.24 -31.56
N LYS A 508 2.44 1.95 -32.47
CA LYS A 508 1.73 0.68 -32.55
C LYS A 508 1.38 0.37 -33.99
N ASP A 509 1.69 -0.84 -34.44
CA ASP A 509 1.42 -1.33 -35.80
C ASP A 509 1.92 -0.36 -36.90
N GLY A 510 3.12 0.18 -36.72
CA GLY A 510 3.75 1.13 -37.65
C GLY A 510 3.12 2.53 -37.69
N LYS A 511 2.18 2.84 -36.78
CA LYS A 511 1.55 4.15 -36.65
C LYS A 511 2.02 4.88 -35.40
N ALA A 512 2.03 6.21 -35.47
CA ALA A 512 2.41 7.06 -34.35
C ALA A 512 1.24 7.94 -33.88
N THR A 513 1.10 8.11 -32.57
CA THR A 513 0.14 9.03 -31.91
C THR A 513 0.89 9.90 -30.91
N TYR A 514 0.69 11.21 -30.96
CA TYR A 514 1.39 12.16 -30.08
C TYR A 514 0.47 12.68 -28.96
N VAL A 515 1.04 12.86 -27.78
CA VAL A 515 0.36 13.43 -26.61
C VAL A 515 1.29 14.35 -25.82
N SER A 516 0.72 15.32 -25.11
CA SER A 516 1.43 16.01 -24.03
C SER A 516 0.56 16.29 -22.82
N ARG A 517 1.12 16.02 -21.63
CA ARG A 517 0.43 16.13 -20.34
C ARG A 517 1.38 16.61 -19.25
N PHE A 518 0.90 17.49 -18.39
CA PHE A 518 1.56 17.81 -17.13
C PHE A 518 1.42 16.66 -16.15
N VAL A 519 2.50 16.36 -15.43
CA VAL A 519 2.43 15.51 -14.23
C VAL A 519 1.65 16.28 -13.17
N LYS A 520 0.51 15.74 -12.72
CA LYS A 520 -0.37 16.42 -11.77
C LYS A 520 0.15 16.32 -10.33
N THR A 521 1.29 16.97 -10.06
CA THR A 521 1.96 16.97 -8.76
C THR A 521 1.19 17.74 -7.70
N SER A 522 1.51 17.49 -6.42
CA SER A 522 1.01 18.27 -5.27
C SER A 522 1.27 19.77 -5.45
N ARG A 523 2.47 20.13 -5.94
CA ARG A 523 2.86 21.51 -6.26
C ARG A 523 1.93 22.11 -7.31
N LEU A 524 1.81 21.46 -8.47
CA LEU A 524 1.03 21.99 -9.59
C LEU A 524 -0.44 22.17 -9.23
N LYS A 525 -1.06 21.19 -8.56
CA LYS A 525 -2.45 21.28 -8.09
C LYS A 525 -2.68 22.48 -7.18
N GLN A 526 -1.71 22.80 -6.32
CA GLN A 526 -1.80 23.96 -5.44
C GLN A 526 -1.63 25.29 -6.20
N GLU A 527 -0.71 25.36 -7.14
CA GLU A 527 -0.51 26.56 -7.96
C GLU A 527 -1.70 26.83 -8.89
N GLU A 528 -2.31 25.78 -9.44
CA GLU A 528 -3.59 25.86 -10.15
C GLU A 528 -4.72 26.35 -9.24
N PHE A 529 -4.80 25.84 -8.00
CA PHE A 529 -5.75 26.34 -7.02
C PHE A 529 -5.56 27.84 -6.79
N PHE A 530 -4.33 28.34 -6.67
CA PHE A 530 -4.07 29.78 -6.50
C PHE A 530 -4.18 30.59 -7.80
N GLY A 531 -4.08 29.96 -8.96
CA GLY A 531 -3.97 30.62 -10.26
C GLY A 531 -2.65 31.35 -10.48
N ALA A 532 -1.60 31.01 -9.72
CA ALA A 532 -0.31 31.66 -9.75
C ALA A 532 0.78 30.77 -9.12
N ALA A 533 2.04 31.01 -9.51
CA ALA A 533 3.20 30.43 -8.84
C ALA A 533 3.21 30.81 -7.35
N LYS A 534 3.47 29.82 -6.49
CA LYS A 534 3.52 29.99 -5.02
C LYS A 534 4.74 29.35 -4.38
N PHE A 535 5.32 28.36 -5.04
CA PHE A 535 6.49 27.68 -4.53
C PHE A 535 7.75 28.39 -4.99
N MET A 536 8.75 28.43 -4.11
CA MET A 536 10.07 28.97 -4.45
C MET A 536 10.71 28.22 -5.63
N LYS A 537 11.47 28.96 -6.45
CA LYS A 537 12.25 28.40 -7.57
C LYS A 537 13.71 28.25 -7.17
N ILE A 538 14.39 27.26 -7.75
CA ILE A 538 15.84 27.09 -7.57
C ILE A 538 16.60 28.35 -8.05
N GLY A 539 16.15 28.97 -9.15
CA GLY A 539 16.72 30.23 -9.66
C GLY A 539 16.55 31.43 -8.73
N ASP A 540 15.59 31.39 -7.79
CA ASP A 540 15.40 32.47 -6.81
C ASP A 540 16.44 32.41 -5.67
N LEU A 541 17.14 31.28 -5.51
CA LEU A 541 18.07 31.01 -4.41
C LEU A 541 19.45 31.66 -4.59
N LYS A 542 19.49 32.97 -4.82
CA LYS A 542 20.73 33.76 -4.84
C LYS A 542 20.65 34.98 -3.94
N GLY A 543 21.70 35.19 -3.14
CA GLY A 543 21.85 36.38 -2.31
C GLY A 543 20.77 36.55 -1.24
N PHE A 544 20.58 37.80 -0.81
CA PHE A 544 19.58 38.18 0.19
C PHE A 544 18.15 37.97 -0.30
N PHE A 545 17.90 38.10 -1.61
CA PHE A 545 16.60 37.83 -2.22
C PHE A 545 16.19 36.36 -2.00
N GLY A 546 17.08 35.41 -2.30
CA GLY A 546 16.82 33.99 -2.09
C GLY A 546 16.55 33.63 -0.63
N LEU A 547 17.29 34.22 0.31
CA LEU A 547 17.03 34.04 1.74
C LEU A 547 15.61 34.51 2.13
N LEU A 548 15.16 35.63 1.58
CA LEU A 548 13.83 36.15 1.86
C LEU A 548 12.74 35.26 1.26
N MET A 549 12.94 34.75 0.05
CA MET A 549 12.03 33.79 -0.59
C MET A 549 11.91 32.47 0.20
N VAL A 550 13.02 31.95 0.74
CA VAL A 550 13.00 30.80 1.66
C VAL A 550 12.13 31.08 2.88
N ASN A 551 12.28 32.25 3.50
CA ASN A 551 11.47 32.63 4.65
C ASN A 551 9.98 32.81 4.30
N VAL A 552 9.67 33.35 3.12
CA VAL A 552 8.29 33.43 2.61
C VAL A 552 7.70 32.03 2.44
N GLN A 553 8.45 31.08 1.87
CA GLN A 553 8.01 29.69 1.72
C GLN A 553 7.75 29.01 3.08
N LEU A 554 8.65 29.20 4.05
CA LEU A 554 8.48 28.69 5.41
C LEU A 554 7.25 29.31 6.09
N LEU A 555 7.03 30.61 5.90
CA LEU A 555 5.87 31.31 6.44
C LEU A 555 4.57 30.79 5.81
N ARG A 556 4.53 30.59 4.48
CA ARG A 556 3.40 29.98 3.77
C ARG A 556 3.05 28.62 4.33
N THR A 557 4.05 27.78 4.56
CA THR A 557 3.86 26.43 5.11
C THR A 557 3.34 26.51 6.55
N LYS A 558 3.96 27.33 7.41
CA LYS A 558 3.56 27.48 8.82
C LYS A 558 2.14 28.02 8.99
N LEU A 559 1.72 28.93 8.11
CA LEU A 559 0.37 29.50 8.08
C LEU A 559 -0.64 28.61 7.34
N LYS A 560 -0.26 27.40 6.89
CA LYS A 560 -1.11 26.48 6.12
C LYS A 560 -1.68 27.14 4.85
N ILE A 561 -0.94 28.06 4.26
CA ILE A 561 -1.22 28.62 2.94
C ILE A 561 -0.87 27.56 1.89
N LEU A 562 0.28 26.91 2.06
CA LEU A 562 0.72 25.75 1.28
C LEU A 562 0.66 24.49 2.14
N ASP A 563 0.33 23.37 1.50
CA ASP A 563 0.27 22.03 2.07
C ASP A 563 1.42 21.18 1.50
N ASN A 564 2.44 20.93 2.33
CA ASN A 564 3.61 20.13 1.93
C ASN A 564 3.48 18.65 2.32
N THR A 565 2.30 18.17 2.75
CA THR A 565 2.12 16.77 3.20
C THR A 565 2.45 15.73 2.12
N TYR A 566 2.31 16.10 0.84
CA TYR A 566 2.60 15.25 -0.31
C TYR A 566 3.89 15.66 -1.06
N GLY A 567 4.79 16.41 -0.42
CA GLY A 567 5.95 16.97 -1.11
C GLY A 567 5.62 18.19 -1.97
N ASN A 568 6.66 18.75 -2.58
CA ASN A 568 6.61 19.98 -3.38
C ASN A 568 7.47 19.91 -4.66
N GLY A 569 7.80 18.70 -5.11
CA GLY A 569 8.55 18.45 -6.33
C GLY A 569 7.73 18.68 -7.59
N THR A 570 8.46 18.77 -8.70
CA THR A 570 7.91 19.05 -10.04
C THR A 570 7.78 17.80 -10.90
N ALA A 571 8.36 16.66 -10.49
CA ALA A 571 8.40 15.40 -11.26
C ALA A 571 8.85 15.61 -12.71
N ASN A 572 9.91 16.39 -12.91
CA ASN A 572 10.32 16.90 -14.22
C ASN A 572 11.64 16.33 -14.76
N THR A 573 12.32 15.45 -14.00
CA THR A 573 13.70 15.04 -14.29
C THR A 573 13.76 13.81 -15.17
N ALA A 574 13.13 12.71 -14.74
CA ALA A 574 13.27 11.43 -15.43
C ALA A 574 12.02 10.56 -15.31
N LEU A 575 12.01 9.47 -16.08
CA LEU A 575 10.98 8.44 -16.09
C LEU A 575 11.64 7.06 -15.91
N ILE A 576 11.02 6.16 -15.17
CA ILE A 576 11.44 4.76 -15.06
C ILE A 576 10.22 3.84 -15.04
N TYR A 577 10.33 2.66 -15.63
CA TYR A 577 9.32 1.61 -15.53
C TYR A 577 9.78 0.52 -14.57
N HIS A 578 8.94 0.16 -13.60
CA HIS A 578 9.21 -0.95 -12.66
C HIS A 578 7.92 -1.46 -12.02
N HIS A 579 7.74 -2.79 -11.93
CA HIS A 579 6.57 -3.45 -11.32
C HIS A 579 5.23 -2.89 -11.81
N GLY A 580 5.00 -2.93 -13.13
CA GLY A 580 3.77 -2.45 -13.78
C GLY A 580 3.49 -0.96 -13.65
N LYS A 581 4.46 -0.14 -13.23
CA LYS A 581 4.29 1.29 -12.97
C LYS A 581 5.34 2.09 -13.73
N LEU A 582 4.89 3.05 -14.53
CA LEU A 582 5.72 4.11 -15.09
C LEU A 582 5.78 5.25 -14.07
N LEU A 583 6.97 5.63 -13.63
CA LEU A 583 7.19 6.58 -12.56
C LEU A 583 7.86 7.84 -13.09
N ALA A 584 7.25 9.00 -12.87
CA ALA A 584 7.85 10.32 -13.08
C ALA A 584 8.61 10.76 -11.83
N LEU A 585 9.86 11.16 -12.02
CA LEU A 585 10.85 11.34 -10.96
C LEU A 585 11.39 12.78 -10.88
N GLN A 586 11.74 13.19 -9.67
CA GLN A 586 12.55 14.38 -9.40
C GLN A 586 13.30 14.17 -8.09
N GLU A 587 14.59 14.52 -8.07
CA GLU A 587 15.57 14.16 -7.02
C GLU A 587 15.23 14.60 -5.59
N ALA A 588 14.25 15.49 -5.40
CA ALA A 588 13.88 16.04 -4.09
C ALA A 588 12.49 15.61 -3.61
N ASP A 589 11.79 14.74 -4.36
CA ASP A 589 10.43 14.32 -4.02
C ASP A 589 10.22 12.83 -4.27
N LYS A 590 9.02 12.35 -3.93
CA LYS A 590 8.57 10.98 -4.18
C LYS A 590 8.13 10.81 -5.64
N PRO A 591 8.20 9.58 -6.19
CA PRO A 591 7.77 9.31 -7.56
C PRO A 591 6.27 9.47 -7.77
N TYR A 592 5.87 9.90 -8.96
CA TYR A 592 4.47 9.96 -9.40
C TYR A 592 4.17 8.88 -10.43
N VAL A 593 3.08 8.14 -10.25
CA VAL A 593 2.69 7.06 -11.16
C VAL A 593 1.92 7.63 -12.35
N ILE A 594 2.38 7.27 -13.55
CA ILE A 594 1.80 7.61 -14.84
C ILE A 594 1.24 6.34 -15.47
N LYS A 595 -0.01 6.40 -15.90
CA LYS A 595 -0.65 5.36 -16.71
C LYS A 595 -0.69 5.81 -18.16
N VAL A 596 -0.25 4.95 -19.06
CA VAL A 596 -0.45 5.12 -20.50
C VAL A 596 -1.77 4.45 -20.87
N LEU A 597 -2.67 5.19 -21.48
CA LEU A 597 -3.98 4.69 -21.92
C LEU A 597 -3.87 4.06 -23.31
N GLU A 598 -4.84 3.21 -23.66
CA GLU A 598 -4.83 2.47 -24.92
C GLU A 598 -4.80 3.38 -26.16
N ASP A 599 -5.42 4.55 -26.08
CA ASP A 599 -5.43 5.57 -27.13
C ASP A 599 -4.16 6.42 -27.20
N GLY A 600 -3.18 6.16 -26.31
CA GLY A 600 -1.95 6.92 -26.18
C GLY A 600 -2.03 8.12 -25.24
N ASP A 601 -3.14 8.35 -24.52
CA ASP A 601 -3.18 9.41 -23.52
C ASP A 601 -2.36 9.05 -22.26
N LEU A 602 -1.95 10.07 -21.49
CA LEU A 602 -1.19 9.91 -20.26
C LEU A 602 -1.98 10.42 -19.06
N GLN A 603 -2.11 9.59 -18.03
CA GLN A 603 -2.83 9.92 -16.81
C GLN A 603 -1.91 9.85 -15.59
N THR A 604 -1.83 10.92 -14.81
CA THR A 604 -1.21 10.86 -13.47
C THR A 604 -2.17 10.22 -12.48
N LEU A 605 -1.85 9.03 -11.97
CA LEU A 605 -2.68 8.31 -11.00
C LEU A 605 -2.49 8.84 -9.57
N GLY A 606 -1.26 9.21 -9.21
CA GLY A 606 -0.93 9.66 -7.86
C GLY A 606 0.55 9.54 -7.58
N MET A 607 0.91 9.51 -6.31
CA MET A 607 2.28 9.39 -5.81
C MET A 607 2.48 8.01 -5.19
N ILE A 608 3.68 7.45 -5.26
CA ILE A 608 4.02 6.19 -4.58
C ILE A 608 4.95 6.46 -3.40
N ASP A 609 4.58 5.96 -2.22
CA ASP A 609 5.41 6.05 -1.01
C ASP A 609 5.77 4.68 -0.42
N TYR A 610 5.51 3.61 -1.18
CA TYR A 610 5.81 2.22 -0.85
C TYR A 610 5.26 1.82 0.53
N ASP A 611 3.96 2.04 0.72
CA ASP A 611 3.24 1.80 1.98
C ASP A 611 3.90 2.57 3.15
N LYS A 612 4.20 3.85 2.90
CA LYS A 612 4.89 4.79 3.81
C LYS A 612 6.34 4.42 4.15
N ARG A 613 6.96 3.46 3.46
CA ARG A 613 8.38 3.09 3.68
C ARG A 613 9.34 4.09 3.05
N LEU A 614 8.90 4.85 2.05
CA LEU A 614 9.65 5.96 1.45
C LEU A 614 9.38 7.28 2.22
N THR A 615 10.30 7.63 3.11
CA THR A 615 10.22 8.82 3.98
C THR A 615 11.20 9.95 3.62
N HIS A 616 11.91 9.80 2.51
CA HIS A 616 13.02 10.63 2.04
C HIS A 616 12.88 10.80 0.52
N SER A 617 13.71 11.65 -0.08
CA SER A 617 13.78 11.84 -1.52
C SER A 617 14.08 10.54 -2.27
N PHE A 618 13.71 10.50 -3.55
CA PHE A 618 13.95 9.38 -4.44
C PHE A 618 14.78 9.89 -5.62
N THR A 619 15.88 9.21 -5.97
CA THR A 619 16.75 9.64 -7.09
C THR A 619 15.96 9.68 -8.39
N ALA A 620 16.34 10.59 -9.30
CA ALA A 620 15.85 10.56 -10.67
C ALA A 620 16.48 9.46 -11.52
N HIS A 621 17.53 8.79 -11.03
CA HIS A 621 18.25 7.75 -11.77
C HIS A 621 18.30 6.40 -11.05
N PRO A 622 17.15 5.81 -10.67
CA PRO A 622 17.16 4.44 -10.19
C PRO A 622 17.65 3.50 -11.31
N LYS A 623 18.26 2.38 -10.93
CA LYS A 623 18.73 1.36 -11.89
C LYS A 623 17.93 0.09 -11.70
N VAL A 624 17.33 -0.42 -12.76
CA VAL A 624 16.65 -1.72 -12.77
C VAL A 624 17.64 -2.76 -13.29
N ASP A 625 17.87 -3.82 -12.51
CA ASP A 625 18.72 -4.94 -12.94
C ASP A 625 17.91 -5.82 -13.92
N PRO A 626 18.33 -5.96 -15.18
CA PRO A 626 17.60 -6.72 -16.19
C PRO A 626 17.55 -8.23 -15.91
N VAL A 627 18.36 -8.74 -14.99
CA VAL A 627 18.37 -10.16 -14.58
C VAL A 627 17.39 -10.41 -13.45
N THR A 628 17.46 -9.61 -12.39
CA THR A 628 16.63 -9.85 -11.19
C THR A 628 15.27 -9.16 -11.25
N GLY A 629 15.14 -8.13 -12.09
CA GLY A 629 13.99 -7.23 -12.16
C GLY A 629 13.91 -6.26 -10.98
N GLU A 630 14.88 -6.28 -10.06
CA GLU A 630 14.90 -5.39 -8.89
C GLU A 630 15.35 -3.98 -9.28
N MET A 631 14.77 -2.98 -8.61
CA MET A 631 15.17 -1.58 -8.75
C MET A 631 16.00 -1.12 -7.57
N PHE A 632 17.17 -0.58 -7.87
CA PHE A 632 18.09 0.02 -6.93
C PHE A 632 17.93 1.55 -6.97
N THR A 633 17.88 2.17 -5.79
CA THR A 633 17.62 3.61 -5.66
C THR A 633 18.32 4.18 -4.43
N PHE A 634 18.40 5.50 -4.35
CA PHE A 634 18.87 6.22 -3.19
C PHE A 634 18.09 7.53 -3.03
N GLY A 635 18.22 8.17 -1.87
CA GLY A 635 17.79 9.54 -1.61
C GLY A 635 18.89 10.31 -0.89
N TYR A 636 19.13 11.55 -1.32
CA TYR A 636 20.03 12.47 -0.62
C TYR A 636 19.27 13.60 0.07
N SER A 637 19.83 14.13 1.16
CA SER A 637 19.18 15.09 2.06
C SER A 637 20.13 16.19 2.50
N HIS A 638 19.58 17.36 2.85
CA HIS A 638 20.34 18.46 3.46
C HIS A 638 20.57 18.27 4.97
N THR A 639 19.93 17.27 5.57
CA THR A 639 20.10 16.89 6.99
C THR A 639 20.44 15.40 7.13
N PRO A 640 21.24 14.99 8.13
CA PRO A 640 21.57 13.59 8.34
C PRO A 640 20.32 12.68 8.52
N PRO A 641 20.34 11.44 8.01
CA PRO A 641 21.36 10.88 7.12
C PRO A 641 21.35 11.58 5.75
N TYR A 642 22.52 12.02 5.28
CA TYR A 642 22.64 12.78 4.03
C TYR A 642 22.45 11.92 2.78
N LEU A 643 22.68 10.60 2.89
CA LEU A 643 22.52 9.63 1.82
C LEU A 643 21.88 8.36 2.39
N THR A 644 20.85 7.85 1.72
CA THR A 644 20.18 6.59 2.07
C THR A 644 19.97 5.77 0.82
N TYR A 645 20.47 4.53 0.82
CA TYR A 645 20.34 3.56 -0.26
C TYR A 645 19.20 2.57 0.00
N ARG A 646 18.54 2.11 -1.07
CA ARG A 646 17.45 1.13 -1.02
C ARG A 646 17.42 0.21 -2.23
N VAL A 647 16.87 -0.97 -1.98
CA VAL A 647 16.48 -1.95 -2.99
C VAL A 647 14.96 -2.06 -2.98
N ILE A 648 14.35 -2.16 -4.15
CA ILE A 648 12.94 -2.46 -4.34
C ILE A 648 12.90 -3.75 -5.15
N SER A 649 12.21 -4.77 -4.62
CA SER A 649 12.09 -6.04 -5.33
C SER A 649 11.35 -5.87 -6.65
N LYS A 650 11.53 -6.81 -7.58
CA LYS A 650 10.76 -6.88 -8.84
C LYS A 650 9.23 -6.79 -8.66
N ASP A 651 8.77 -7.14 -7.46
CA ASP A 651 7.37 -7.20 -7.02
C ASP A 651 6.90 -5.90 -6.34
N GLY A 652 7.68 -4.82 -6.45
CA GLY A 652 7.36 -3.51 -5.90
C GLY A 652 7.59 -3.34 -4.39
N ILE A 653 8.23 -4.29 -3.72
CA ILE A 653 8.43 -4.24 -2.26
C ILE A 653 9.72 -3.48 -1.95
N MET A 654 9.59 -2.30 -1.32
CA MET A 654 10.75 -1.53 -0.86
C MET A 654 11.39 -2.15 0.38
N HIS A 655 12.65 -2.56 0.31
CA HIS A 655 13.41 -3.10 1.44
C HIS A 655 13.81 -2.02 2.46
N ASP A 656 14.39 -2.44 3.59
CA ASP A 656 14.84 -1.53 4.65
C ASP A 656 15.95 -0.59 4.14
N PRO A 657 16.01 0.67 4.62
CA PRO A 657 17.02 1.63 4.19
C PRO A 657 18.42 1.25 4.69
N VAL A 658 19.42 1.60 3.89
CA VAL A 658 20.85 1.57 4.25
C VAL A 658 21.37 3.01 4.27
N PRO A 659 21.43 3.68 5.44
CA PRO A 659 22.10 4.97 5.55
C PRO A 659 23.58 4.83 5.21
N ILE A 660 24.10 5.77 4.41
CA ILE A 660 25.52 5.84 4.05
C ILE A 660 26.08 7.15 4.59
N THR A 661 27.13 7.05 5.42
CA THR A 661 27.74 8.19 6.08
C THR A 661 28.66 8.92 5.11
N ILE A 662 28.30 10.18 4.83
CA ILE A 662 29.15 11.17 4.17
C ILE A 662 29.29 12.39 5.07
N SER A 663 30.37 13.15 4.91
CA SER A 663 30.77 14.19 5.87
C SER A 663 29.93 15.47 5.77
N GLU A 664 29.43 15.79 4.58
CA GLU A 664 28.68 17.00 4.30
C GLU A 664 27.52 16.70 3.33
N PRO A 665 26.45 17.51 3.33
CA PRO A 665 25.41 17.39 2.31
C PRO A 665 25.95 17.83 0.95
N ILE A 666 25.91 16.91 -0.01
CA ILE A 666 26.30 17.13 -1.40
C ILE A 666 25.12 16.92 -2.34
N MET A 667 25.24 17.38 -3.57
CA MET A 667 24.41 16.93 -4.68
C MET A 667 24.93 15.58 -5.17
N MET A 668 24.06 14.57 -5.22
CA MET A 668 24.33 13.28 -5.85
C MET A 668 23.22 13.01 -6.85
N HIS A 669 23.48 13.27 -8.12
CA HIS A 669 22.49 13.18 -9.19
C HIS A 669 22.20 11.72 -9.58
N ASP A 670 23.26 10.96 -9.78
CA ASP A 670 23.22 9.60 -10.30
C ASP A 670 24.09 8.64 -9.45
N PHE A 671 23.92 7.35 -9.69
CA PHE A 671 24.71 6.26 -9.11
C PHE A 671 24.82 5.12 -10.12
N ALA A 672 25.63 4.10 -9.84
CA ALA A 672 25.71 2.92 -10.72
C ALA A 672 25.54 1.62 -9.92
N ILE A 673 25.16 0.55 -10.62
CA ILE A 673 25.13 -0.80 -10.09
C ILE A 673 26.02 -1.71 -10.94
N THR A 674 26.50 -2.78 -10.34
CA THR A 674 27.08 -3.95 -11.02
C THR A 674 26.27 -5.19 -10.64
N GLU A 675 26.72 -6.36 -11.08
CA GLU A 675 26.13 -7.64 -10.67
C GLU A 675 26.12 -7.82 -9.14
N THR A 676 27.12 -7.28 -8.41
CA THR A 676 27.19 -7.47 -6.95
C THR A 676 27.30 -6.19 -6.13
N TYR A 677 27.62 -5.05 -6.73
CA TYR A 677 27.87 -3.78 -6.04
C TYR A 677 26.92 -2.65 -6.47
N ALA A 678 26.79 -1.66 -5.59
CA ALA A 678 26.31 -0.32 -5.89
C ALA A 678 27.45 0.68 -5.68
N ILE A 679 27.54 1.68 -6.56
CA ILE A 679 28.63 2.68 -6.59
C ILE A 679 28.03 4.05 -6.32
N PHE A 680 28.43 4.67 -5.20
CA PHE A 680 27.99 6.01 -4.78
C PHE A 680 29.09 7.03 -5.03
N MET A 681 28.71 8.23 -5.44
CA MET A 681 29.64 9.29 -5.87
C MET A 681 29.62 10.46 -4.89
N ASP A 682 30.54 10.45 -3.93
CA ASP A 682 30.78 11.57 -3.04
C ASP A 682 31.66 12.62 -3.72
N LEU A 683 31.01 13.46 -4.53
CA LEU A 683 31.63 14.49 -5.36
C LEU A 683 31.55 15.85 -4.68
N PRO A 684 32.51 16.76 -4.92
CA PRO A 684 32.64 18.00 -4.17
C PRO A 684 31.66 19.12 -4.61
N MET A 685 30.39 18.78 -4.86
CA MET A 685 29.30 19.74 -5.11
C MET A 685 28.48 19.92 -3.84
N HIS A 686 28.88 20.87 -2.99
CA HIS A 686 28.38 21.01 -1.63
C HIS A 686 27.15 21.92 -1.52
N PHE A 687 26.22 21.57 -0.63
CA PHE A 687 25.14 22.46 -0.22
C PHE A 687 25.66 23.53 0.75
N ARG A 688 25.74 24.78 0.30
CA ARG A 688 26.38 25.91 1.01
C ARG A 688 25.44 27.12 1.19
N PRO A 689 24.39 27.03 2.04
CA PRO A 689 23.42 28.12 2.23
C PRO A 689 24.04 29.41 2.79
N LYS A 690 25.20 29.34 3.47
CA LYS A 690 25.92 30.53 3.96
C LYS A 690 26.58 31.31 2.83
N GLU A 691 27.14 30.62 1.84
CA GLU A 691 27.79 31.23 0.67
C GLU A 691 26.76 31.88 -0.24
N MET A 692 25.57 31.27 -0.37
CA MET A 692 24.43 31.85 -1.10
C MET A 692 24.15 33.31 -0.68
N VAL A 693 24.19 33.61 0.62
CA VAL A 693 23.91 34.96 1.15
C VAL A 693 25.13 35.88 1.07
N LYS A 694 26.30 35.39 1.50
CA LYS A 694 27.52 36.21 1.62
C LYS A 694 28.19 36.49 0.28
N GLU A 695 28.25 35.48 -0.57
CA GLU A 695 29.01 35.49 -1.83
C GLU A 695 28.10 35.60 -3.05
N LYS A 696 26.76 35.58 -2.86
CA LYS A 696 25.75 35.65 -3.94
C LYS A 696 25.86 34.52 -4.97
N LYS A 697 26.44 33.39 -4.59
CA LYS A 697 26.53 32.17 -5.40
C LYS A 697 25.22 31.36 -5.37
N MET A 698 25.09 30.40 -6.28
CA MET A 698 24.09 29.33 -6.15
C MET A 698 24.21 28.60 -4.81
N ILE A 699 23.11 27.98 -4.37
CA ILE A 699 23.07 27.24 -3.09
C ILE A 699 23.94 25.97 -3.10
N TYR A 700 24.30 25.48 -4.28
CA TYR A 700 25.28 24.43 -4.49
C TYR A 700 26.56 25.03 -5.10
N SER A 701 27.69 24.79 -4.44
CA SER A 701 29.01 25.27 -4.86
C SER A 701 29.96 24.10 -5.07
N PHE A 702 30.68 24.10 -6.18
CA PHE A 702 31.76 23.15 -6.43
C PHE A 702 33.02 23.55 -5.66
N ASP A 703 33.66 22.58 -5.00
CA ASP A 703 34.93 22.76 -4.28
C ASP A 703 36.08 22.13 -5.08
N PRO A 704 36.88 22.92 -5.82
CA PRO A 704 37.97 22.40 -6.64
C PRO A 704 39.15 21.87 -5.81
N THR A 705 39.17 22.13 -4.49
CA THR A 705 40.27 21.72 -3.61
C THR A 705 40.12 20.29 -3.08
N LYS A 706 38.92 19.72 -3.18
CA LYS A 706 38.60 18.38 -2.69
C LYS A 706 38.69 17.33 -3.78
N LYS A 707 39.14 16.14 -3.42
CA LYS A 707 39.09 14.97 -4.30
C LYS A 707 37.68 14.44 -4.44
N ALA A 708 37.41 13.73 -5.52
CA ALA A 708 36.19 12.93 -5.67
C ALA A 708 36.37 11.59 -4.95
N ARG A 709 35.31 11.10 -4.29
CA ARG A 709 35.31 9.78 -3.62
C ARG A 709 34.21 8.89 -4.17
N PHE A 710 34.52 7.61 -4.32
CA PHE A 710 33.61 6.60 -4.88
C PHE A 710 33.44 5.47 -3.86
N GLY A 711 32.22 5.28 -3.38
CA GLY A 711 31.87 4.27 -2.39
C GLY A 711 31.31 3.04 -3.08
N VAL A 712 32.04 1.94 -3.07
CA VAL A 712 31.60 0.65 -3.63
C VAL A 712 31.06 -0.20 -2.48
N LEU A 713 29.76 -0.48 -2.52
CA LEU A 713 29.02 -1.19 -1.47
C LEU A 713 28.37 -2.45 -2.06
N PRO A 714 28.46 -3.64 -1.41
CA PRO A 714 27.67 -4.79 -1.84
C PRO A 714 26.18 -4.43 -1.91
N ARG A 715 25.52 -4.69 -3.04
CA ARG A 715 24.19 -4.16 -3.34
C ARG A 715 23.07 -4.64 -2.38
N TYR A 716 23.30 -5.73 -1.64
CA TYR A 716 22.38 -6.23 -0.60
C TYR A 716 22.89 -6.03 0.84
N ALA A 717 23.90 -5.17 1.03
CA ALA A 717 24.41 -4.83 2.35
C ALA A 717 23.26 -4.34 3.26
N LYS A 718 23.29 -4.73 4.54
CA LYS A 718 22.29 -4.30 5.54
C LYS A 718 22.69 -3.02 6.27
N ASN A 719 23.93 -2.58 6.09
CA ASN A 719 24.51 -1.38 6.66
C ASN A 719 25.76 -0.98 5.84
N GLU A 720 26.29 0.20 6.11
CA GLU A 720 27.45 0.75 5.40
C GLU A 720 28.80 0.10 5.74
N LEU A 721 28.89 -0.83 6.70
CA LEU A 721 30.20 -1.34 7.17
C LEU A 721 31.04 -2.04 6.10
N MET A 722 30.40 -2.47 5.01
CA MET A 722 31.06 -3.12 3.87
C MET A 722 31.40 -2.14 2.72
N ILE A 723 31.13 -0.85 2.89
CA ILE A 723 31.49 0.14 1.86
C ILE A 723 33.01 0.29 1.79
N ARG A 724 33.55 0.26 0.57
CA ARG A 724 34.94 0.60 0.30
C ARG A 724 35.00 1.92 -0.46
N TRP A 725 35.66 2.90 0.13
CA TRP A 725 35.85 4.22 -0.48
C TRP A 725 37.15 4.29 -1.25
N PHE A 726 37.08 4.83 -2.47
CA PHE A 726 38.20 5.08 -3.36
C PHE A 726 38.31 6.57 -3.65
N GLU A 727 39.52 7.09 -3.79
CA GLU A 727 39.75 8.49 -4.14
C GLU A 727 40.26 8.61 -5.58
N LEU A 728 39.71 9.57 -6.32
CA LEU A 728 40.20 10.00 -7.63
C LEU A 728 40.41 11.51 -7.63
N PRO A 729 41.15 12.06 -8.62
CA PRO A 729 41.25 13.51 -8.81
C PRO A 729 39.89 14.19 -8.84
N ASN A 730 39.88 15.48 -8.47
CA ASN A 730 38.69 16.31 -8.44
C ASN A 730 37.90 16.22 -9.77
N CYS A 731 36.59 15.99 -9.64
CA CYS A 731 35.66 15.93 -10.75
C CYS A 731 34.22 16.04 -10.28
N PHE A 732 33.31 16.27 -11.23
CA PHE A 732 31.88 16.11 -11.03
C PHE A 732 31.30 15.21 -12.12
N ILE A 733 30.21 14.53 -11.83
CA ILE A 733 29.52 13.61 -12.72
C ILE A 733 28.03 13.90 -12.57
N PHE A 734 27.37 14.21 -13.68
CA PHE A 734 25.91 14.14 -13.74
C PHE A 734 25.51 12.70 -14.03
N HIS A 735 25.93 12.14 -15.17
CA HIS A 735 25.42 10.86 -15.64
C HIS A 735 26.49 9.79 -15.82
N ASN A 736 26.10 8.55 -15.50
CA ASN A 736 26.88 7.34 -15.73
C ASN A 736 26.28 6.55 -16.89
N ALA A 737 27.15 5.97 -17.72
CA ALA A 737 26.72 5.07 -18.79
C ALA A 737 26.38 3.68 -18.23
N ASN A 738 27.32 3.07 -17.51
CA ASN A 738 27.16 1.74 -16.90
C ASN A 738 28.32 1.43 -15.93
N ALA A 739 28.18 0.34 -15.17
CA ALA A 739 29.29 -0.25 -14.41
C ALA A 739 29.24 -1.79 -14.45
N TRP A 740 30.38 -2.43 -14.24
CA TRP A 740 30.50 -3.89 -14.14
C TRP A 740 31.75 -4.32 -13.37
N GLU A 741 31.92 -5.64 -13.20
CA GLU A 741 33.06 -6.25 -12.51
C GLU A 741 34.00 -6.96 -13.50
N GLU A 742 35.31 -6.79 -13.33
CA GLU A 742 36.37 -7.48 -14.05
C GLU A 742 37.42 -7.98 -13.06
N GLU A 743 37.44 -9.30 -12.82
CA GLU A 743 38.35 -9.92 -11.84
C GLU A 743 38.25 -9.25 -10.44
N ASP A 744 39.32 -8.61 -9.98
CA ASP A 744 39.39 -7.90 -8.70
C ASP A 744 38.96 -6.42 -8.82
N GLU A 745 38.49 -5.95 -9.98
CA GLU A 745 38.14 -4.55 -10.25
C GLU A 745 36.66 -4.31 -10.51
N VAL A 746 36.17 -3.17 -10.05
CA VAL A 746 34.89 -2.59 -10.47
C VAL A 746 35.18 -1.48 -11.49
N VAL A 747 34.55 -1.56 -12.66
CA VAL A 747 34.70 -0.61 -13.76
C VAL A 747 33.44 0.25 -13.85
N LEU A 748 33.62 1.56 -13.98
CA LEU A 748 32.55 2.56 -14.15
C LEU A 748 32.82 3.37 -15.41
N ILE A 749 31.82 3.48 -16.28
CA ILE A 749 31.85 4.35 -17.46
C ILE A 749 30.94 5.56 -17.20
N THR A 750 31.49 6.76 -17.33
CA THR A 750 30.82 7.99 -16.87
C THR A 750 31.16 9.21 -17.71
N CYS A 751 30.27 10.20 -17.73
CA CYS A 751 30.53 11.53 -18.27
C CYS A 751 31.06 12.43 -17.16
N ARG A 752 32.35 12.77 -17.25
CA ARG A 752 33.08 13.55 -16.26
C ARG A 752 33.13 15.01 -16.67
N LEU A 753 32.78 15.89 -15.73
CA LEU A 753 32.96 17.33 -15.81
C LEU A 753 34.16 17.79 -15.00
N GLU A 754 34.92 18.72 -15.57
CA GLU A 754 36.01 19.42 -14.90
C GLU A 754 35.54 20.79 -14.38
N ASN A 755 35.67 21.01 -13.07
CA ASN A 755 35.39 22.29 -12.39
C ASN A 755 34.06 22.97 -12.78
N PRO A 756 32.90 22.29 -12.63
CA PRO A 756 31.62 22.88 -13.05
C PRO A 756 31.26 24.12 -12.23
N ASP A 757 30.82 25.17 -12.93
CA ASP A 757 30.23 26.36 -12.33
C ASP A 757 28.73 26.45 -12.65
N LEU A 758 27.88 26.13 -11.68
CA LEU A 758 26.42 26.18 -11.81
C LEU A 758 25.88 27.62 -11.95
N ASP A 759 26.66 28.65 -11.59
CA ASP A 759 26.30 30.05 -11.85
C ASP A 759 26.37 30.39 -13.35
N MET A 760 27.28 29.76 -14.10
CA MET A 760 27.36 29.89 -15.57
C MET A 760 26.22 29.19 -16.29
N VAL A 761 25.72 28.10 -15.72
CA VAL A 761 24.53 27.39 -16.22
C VAL A 761 23.27 28.25 -16.04
N SER A 762 23.19 29.07 -15.00
CA SER A 762 22.02 29.94 -14.73
C SER A 762 22.18 31.38 -15.24
N GLY A 763 23.31 31.72 -15.85
CA GLY A 763 23.71 33.08 -16.23
C GLY A 763 23.40 33.49 -17.67
N LYS A 764 23.94 34.65 -18.10
CA LYS A 764 23.84 35.15 -19.47
C LYS A 764 24.51 34.16 -20.43
N VAL A 765 23.72 33.34 -21.12
CA VAL A 765 24.20 32.44 -22.19
C VAL A 765 24.73 33.29 -23.34
N LYS A 766 26.01 33.64 -23.29
CA LYS A 766 26.75 34.16 -24.44
C LYS A 766 28.20 33.69 -24.52
N GLU A 767 28.58 32.65 -23.79
CA GLU A 767 29.85 31.97 -24.03
C GLU A 767 29.53 30.50 -24.32
N LYS A 768 30.03 30.00 -25.45
CA LYS A 768 29.99 28.58 -25.83
C LYS A 768 30.53 27.73 -24.66
N LEU A 769 30.27 26.42 -24.65
CA LEU A 769 30.83 25.43 -23.69
C LEU A 769 32.37 25.36 -23.64
N GLU A 770 33.12 26.37 -24.11
CA GLU A 770 34.58 26.43 -24.12
C GLU A 770 35.21 26.16 -22.73
N ASN A 771 34.44 26.32 -21.64
CA ASN A 771 34.85 26.02 -20.25
C ASN A 771 34.08 24.88 -19.56
N PHE A 772 33.22 24.12 -20.25
CA PHE A 772 32.46 22.99 -19.69
C PHE A 772 32.93 21.68 -20.34
N GLY A 773 34.12 21.22 -19.94
CA GLY A 773 34.71 19.99 -20.47
C GLY A 773 33.97 18.76 -19.93
N ASN A 774 33.01 18.24 -20.71
CA ASN A 774 32.28 17.02 -20.38
C ASN A 774 32.72 15.86 -21.29
N GLU A 775 33.31 14.83 -20.69
CA GLU A 775 34.12 13.83 -21.36
C GLU A 775 33.77 12.43 -20.88
N LEU A 776 33.75 11.45 -21.80
CA LEU A 776 33.57 10.06 -21.43
C LEU A 776 34.85 9.52 -20.76
N TYR A 777 34.70 8.87 -19.62
CA TYR A 777 35.78 8.29 -18.82
C TYR A 777 35.47 6.85 -18.43
N GLU A 778 36.52 6.05 -18.36
CA GLU A 778 36.55 4.76 -17.67
C GLU A 778 37.26 4.92 -16.33
N MET A 779 36.60 4.54 -15.23
CA MET A 779 37.16 4.54 -13.89
C MET A 779 37.23 3.11 -13.38
N ARG A 780 38.35 2.73 -12.76
CA ARG A 780 38.58 1.36 -12.24
C ARG A 780 38.90 1.42 -10.76
N PHE A 781 38.25 0.56 -9.98
CA PHE A 781 38.39 0.46 -8.53
C PHE A 781 38.80 -0.97 -8.16
N ASN A 782 40.04 -1.16 -7.72
CA ASN A 782 40.53 -2.48 -7.36
C ASN A 782 40.10 -2.85 -5.93
N MET A 783 39.17 -3.80 -5.84
CA MET A 783 38.53 -4.26 -4.61
C MET A 783 39.45 -5.08 -3.71
N LYS A 784 40.68 -5.38 -4.13
CA LYS A 784 41.71 -6.05 -3.32
C LYS A 784 42.74 -5.07 -2.82
N THR A 785 43.44 -4.37 -3.72
CA THR A 785 44.54 -3.46 -3.40
C THR A 785 44.08 -2.12 -2.85
N GLY A 786 42.88 -1.65 -3.23
CA GLY A 786 42.38 -0.32 -2.87
C GLY A 786 42.86 0.79 -3.79
N SER A 787 43.54 0.46 -4.88
CA SER A 787 43.91 1.44 -5.90
C SER A 787 42.70 1.82 -6.74
N ALA A 788 42.65 3.08 -7.17
CA ALA A 788 41.73 3.55 -8.19
C ALA A 788 42.47 4.23 -9.34
N SER A 789 41.95 4.11 -10.54
CA SER A 789 42.49 4.76 -11.74
C SER A 789 41.37 5.29 -12.62
N GLN A 790 41.71 6.18 -13.54
CA GLN A 790 40.78 6.71 -14.53
C GLN A 790 41.48 6.92 -15.88
N LYS A 791 40.74 6.68 -16.96
CA LYS A 791 41.18 6.80 -18.35
C LYS A 791 40.15 7.59 -19.15
N LYS A 792 40.59 8.64 -19.83
CA LYS A 792 39.76 9.42 -20.75
C LYS A 792 39.47 8.61 -22.02
N LEU A 793 38.21 8.62 -22.47
CA LEU A 793 37.73 7.88 -23.63
C LEU A 793 37.27 8.77 -24.78
N SER A 794 36.93 10.05 -24.54
CA SER A 794 36.47 10.96 -25.60
C SER A 794 37.03 12.37 -25.45
N ALA A 795 36.95 13.17 -26.52
CA ALA A 795 37.02 14.61 -26.41
C ALA A 795 35.78 15.17 -25.67
N SER A 796 35.82 16.46 -25.33
CA SER A 796 34.74 17.17 -24.63
C SER A 796 33.46 17.28 -25.46
N ALA A 797 32.37 17.67 -24.78
CA ALA A 797 31.02 17.89 -25.29
C ALA A 797 30.13 16.63 -25.41
N VAL A 798 30.36 15.61 -24.57
CA VAL A 798 29.56 14.38 -24.55
C VAL A 798 28.83 14.22 -23.21
N ASP A 799 27.52 14.03 -23.24
CA ASP A 799 26.69 13.69 -22.06
C ASP A 799 25.46 12.83 -22.46
N PHE A 800 24.56 12.60 -21.50
CA PHE A 800 23.39 11.71 -21.62
C PHE A 800 23.79 10.35 -22.20
N PRO A 801 24.73 9.64 -21.54
CA PRO A 801 25.18 8.35 -22.01
C PRO A 801 24.06 7.32 -21.87
N ARG A 802 23.90 6.49 -22.89
CA ARG A 802 22.90 5.44 -23.01
C ARG A 802 23.56 4.17 -23.52
N ILE A 803 23.04 3.04 -23.06
CA ILE A 803 23.49 1.71 -23.45
C ILE A 803 22.27 0.89 -23.88
N ASN A 804 22.51 -0.31 -24.39
CA ASN A 804 21.50 -1.34 -24.37
C ASN A 804 21.19 -1.72 -22.91
N GLU A 805 19.99 -1.36 -22.42
CA GLU A 805 19.62 -1.52 -21.00
C GLU A 805 19.61 -2.99 -20.53
N GLY A 806 19.55 -3.96 -21.45
CA GLY A 806 19.76 -5.39 -21.15
C GLY A 806 21.14 -5.72 -20.56
N TYR A 807 22.08 -4.77 -20.63
CA TYR A 807 23.43 -4.85 -20.07
C TYR A 807 23.64 -3.98 -18.84
N THR A 808 22.59 -3.36 -18.27
CA THR A 808 22.73 -2.58 -17.02
C THR A 808 23.36 -3.43 -15.92
N GLY A 809 24.46 -2.95 -15.34
CA GLY A 809 25.24 -3.68 -14.32
C GLY A 809 26.15 -4.79 -14.84
N LYS A 810 26.19 -5.00 -16.16
CA LYS A 810 27.03 -6.00 -16.84
C LYS A 810 28.01 -5.35 -17.79
N LYS A 811 29.06 -6.10 -18.13
CA LYS A 811 30.03 -5.65 -19.12
C LYS A 811 29.34 -5.44 -20.47
N GLN A 812 29.49 -4.25 -21.01
CA GLN A 812 28.96 -3.82 -22.30
C GLN A 812 30.08 -3.23 -23.17
N ARG A 813 29.89 -3.24 -24.49
CA ARG A 813 30.82 -2.74 -25.49
C ARG A 813 30.43 -1.38 -26.05
N TYR A 814 29.16 -1.10 -26.28
CA TYR A 814 28.69 0.09 -26.98
C TYR A 814 28.00 1.12 -26.08
N VAL A 815 28.53 2.35 -26.10
CA VAL A 815 27.90 3.52 -25.45
C VAL A 815 27.43 4.48 -26.53
N TYR A 816 26.20 4.94 -26.40
CA TYR A 816 25.64 6.05 -27.16
C TYR A 816 25.64 7.30 -26.29
N GLY A 817 26.00 8.45 -26.85
CA GLY A 817 25.97 9.72 -26.13
C GLY A 817 25.39 10.81 -27.00
N THR A 818 25.10 11.95 -26.37
CA THR A 818 24.69 13.18 -27.06
C THR A 818 25.88 14.12 -27.20
N ILE A 819 25.97 14.81 -28.33
CA ILE A 819 26.93 15.89 -28.56
C ILE A 819 26.25 17.20 -28.15
N LEU A 820 26.86 17.98 -27.27
CA LEU A 820 26.25 19.19 -26.69
C LEU A 820 26.88 20.47 -27.25
N ASP A 821 26.03 21.44 -27.61
CA ASP A 821 26.43 22.85 -27.87
C ASP A 821 26.23 23.74 -26.64
N SER A 822 25.25 23.38 -25.81
CA SER A 822 25.07 23.87 -24.44
C SER A 822 24.44 22.76 -23.61
N ILE A 823 24.28 22.97 -22.29
CA ILE A 823 23.78 21.95 -21.35
C ILE A 823 22.45 21.31 -21.74
N ALA A 824 21.62 21.99 -22.55
CA ALA A 824 20.33 21.47 -23.00
C ALA A 824 20.18 21.41 -24.54
N LYS A 825 21.21 21.79 -25.30
CA LYS A 825 21.17 21.80 -26.78
C LYS A 825 22.02 20.66 -27.33
N VAL A 826 21.36 19.55 -27.69
CA VAL A 826 21.99 18.40 -28.36
C VAL A 826 22.12 18.67 -29.84
N THR A 827 23.33 18.62 -30.42
CA THR A 827 23.57 18.83 -31.86
C THR A 827 23.75 17.52 -32.64
N GLY A 828 23.96 16.40 -31.96
CA GLY A 828 24.10 15.11 -32.61
C GLY A 828 24.17 13.95 -31.62
N ILE A 829 24.18 12.73 -32.15
CA ILE A 829 24.31 11.48 -31.38
C ILE A 829 25.62 10.79 -31.78
N ILE A 830 26.35 10.27 -30.80
CA ILE A 830 27.67 9.65 -31.00
C ILE A 830 27.67 8.22 -30.47
N LYS A 831 28.35 7.32 -31.18
CA LYS A 831 28.53 5.91 -30.79
C LYS A 831 29.99 5.61 -30.46
N PHE A 832 30.22 5.02 -29.29
CA PHE A 832 31.51 4.52 -28.83
C PHE A 832 31.54 3.00 -28.80
N ASP A 833 32.69 2.41 -29.12
CA ASP A 833 33.04 1.00 -28.95
C ASP A 833 34.18 0.91 -27.92
N LEU A 834 33.86 0.46 -26.72
CA LEU A 834 34.79 0.39 -25.59
C LEU A 834 35.88 -0.67 -25.74
N HIS A 835 35.75 -1.60 -26.70
CA HIS A 835 36.81 -2.56 -27.01
C HIS A 835 37.88 -1.98 -27.94
N ALA A 836 37.58 -0.89 -28.64
CA ALA A 836 38.56 -0.19 -29.46
C ALA A 836 39.35 0.82 -28.61
N GLU A 837 40.63 1.02 -28.95
CA GLU A 837 41.44 2.00 -28.25
C GLU A 837 40.96 3.43 -28.52
N ALA A 838 40.83 4.20 -27.45
CA ALA A 838 40.53 5.63 -27.53
C ALA A 838 41.74 6.41 -28.06
N GLU A 839 41.51 7.27 -29.05
CA GLU A 839 42.56 8.14 -29.58
C GLU A 839 42.84 9.29 -28.60
N THR A 840 44.08 9.35 -28.11
CA THR A 840 44.50 10.37 -27.15
C THR A 840 44.85 11.69 -27.86
N GLY A 841 44.58 12.82 -27.20
CA GLY A 841 44.98 14.15 -27.69
C GLY A 841 44.05 14.80 -28.74
N LYS A 842 42.97 14.13 -29.15
CA LYS A 842 41.92 14.75 -29.99
C LYS A 842 41.24 15.89 -29.24
N ARG A 843 41.03 17.00 -29.94
CA ARG A 843 40.28 18.17 -29.43
C ARG A 843 38.82 18.17 -29.87
N MET A 844 38.50 17.48 -30.96
CA MET A 844 37.19 17.43 -31.58
C MET A 844 36.67 15.98 -31.64
N LEU A 845 35.36 15.83 -31.68
CA LEU A 845 34.68 14.54 -31.83
C LEU A 845 34.61 14.18 -33.32
N GLU A 846 35.31 13.12 -33.72
CA GLU A 846 35.39 12.65 -35.11
C GLU A 846 35.42 11.13 -35.12
N VAL A 847 34.81 10.51 -36.14
CA VAL A 847 34.84 9.06 -36.34
C VAL A 847 36.28 8.57 -36.49
N GLY A 848 36.65 7.55 -35.71
CA GLY A 848 38.02 7.05 -35.57
C GLY A 848 38.27 6.43 -34.20
N GLY A 849 39.20 5.48 -34.11
CA GLY A 849 39.49 4.76 -32.86
C GLY A 849 38.26 4.09 -32.26
N ASN A 850 37.90 4.50 -31.05
CA ASN A 850 36.71 4.06 -30.32
C ASN A 850 35.40 4.74 -30.77
N ILE A 851 35.44 5.83 -31.54
CA ILE A 851 34.24 6.47 -32.08
C ILE A 851 33.86 5.79 -33.40
N LYS A 852 32.70 5.12 -33.43
CA LYS A 852 32.25 4.32 -34.59
C LYS A 852 31.26 5.03 -35.49
N GLY A 853 30.59 6.06 -35.00
CA GLY A 853 29.64 6.83 -35.80
C GLY A 853 29.17 8.09 -35.09
N ILE A 854 28.83 9.09 -35.89
CA ILE A 854 28.24 10.36 -35.44
C ILE A 854 27.04 10.66 -36.35
N TYR A 855 25.88 10.85 -35.74
CA TYR A 855 24.68 11.35 -36.39
C TYR A 855 24.56 12.85 -36.10
N ASP A 856 24.87 13.67 -37.10
CA ASP A 856 24.76 15.13 -37.04
C ASP A 856 23.34 15.58 -37.40
N LEU A 857 22.72 16.40 -36.54
CA LEU A 857 21.38 16.94 -36.81
C LEU A 857 21.38 18.06 -37.85
N GLY A 858 22.54 18.65 -38.10
CA GLY A 858 22.70 19.81 -38.96
C GLY A 858 22.40 21.13 -38.25
N GLN A 859 22.71 22.23 -38.94
CA GLN A 859 22.69 23.57 -38.35
C GLN A 859 21.28 24.01 -37.92
N GLY A 860 21.17 24.52 -36.68
CA GLY A 860 19.93 25.06 -36.13
C GLY A 860 18.89 24.00 -35.72
N ARG A 861 19.27 22.72 -35.73
CA ARG A 861 18.45 21.62 -35.25
C ARG A 861 19.04 21.05 -33.97
N TYR A 862 18.17 20.76 -33.02
CA TYR A 862 18.59 20.32 -31.69
C TYR A 862 17.75 19.15 -31.20
N GLY A 863 18.40 18.12 -30.68
CA GLY A 863 17.81 16.87 -30.23
C GLY A 863 17.48 16.82 -28.75
N SER A 864 16.98 15.66 -28.31
CA SER A 864 16.90 15.24 -26.90
C SER A 864 17.90 14.13 -26.59
N GLU A 865 17.89 13.61 -25.35
CA GLU A 865 18.43 12.29 -25.04
C GLU A 865 17.86 11.23 -26.01
N ALA A 866 18.73 10.32 -26.46
CA ALA A 866 18.38 9.25 -27.40
C ALA A 866 18.29 7.90 -26.72
N ILE A 867 17.15 7.23 -26.89
CA ILE A 867 16.88 5.96 -26.22
C ILE A 867 17.15 4.80 -27.18
N TYR A 868 17.95 3.86 -26.72
CA TYR A 868 18.23 2.62 -27.44
C TYR A 868 17.07 1.64 -27.26
N VAL A 869 16.56 1.09 -28.36
CA VAL A 869 15.55 0.03 -28.38
C VAL A 869 16.09 -1.16 -29.17
N PRO A 870 16.27 -2.34 -28.55
CA PRO A 870 16.84 -3.51 -29.22
C PRO A 870 15.89 -4.10 -30.27
N ARG A 871 16.46 -4.74 -31.30
CA ARG A 871 15.74 -5.70 -32.14
C ARG A 871 15.70 -7.07 -31.42
N GLU A 872 14.71 -7.92 -31.67
CA GLU A 872 14.64 -9.26 -31.05
C GLU A 872 15.85 -10.14 -31.42
N ALA A 873 16.43 -10.84 -30.43
CA ALA A 873 17.56 -11.78 -30.59
C ALA A 873 18.80 -11.20 -31.31
N ALA A 874 19.14 -9.96 -30.96
CA ALA A 874 20.11 -9.12 -31.66
C ALA A 874 21.51 -9.09 -31.01
N GLU A 875 22.52 -8.72 -31.79
CA GLU A 875 23.82 -8.29 -31.26
C GLU A 875 23.63 -7.07 -30.34
N GLU A 876 24.62 -6.77 -29.50
CA GLU A 876 24.51 -5.72 -28.47
C GLU A 876 24.02 -4.36 -29.01
N ASP A 877 24.46 -3.98 -30.22
CA ASP A 877 24.13 -2.73 -30.91
C ASP A 877 23.11 -2.86 -32.06
N ASP A 878 22.53 -4.05 -32.27
CA ASP A 878 21.48 -4.24 -33.27
C ASP A 878 20.11 -3.82 -32.71
N GLY A 879 19.75 -2.59 -33.05
CA GLY A 879 18.58 -1.89 -32.58
C GLY A 879 18.52 -0.49 -33.15
N TYR A 880 17.68 0.34 -32.56
CA TYR A 880 17.42 1.69 -33.02
C TYR A 880 17.58 2.70 -31.89
N LEU A 881 17.96 3.93 -32.25
CA LEU A 881 17.93 5.07 -31.35
C LEU A 881 16.73 5.96 -31.72
N ILE A 882 15.90 6.29 -30.73
CA ILE A 882 14.73 7.16 -30.88
C ILE A 882 14.89 8.42 -30.01
N PHE A 883 14.62 9.60 -30.57
CA PHE A 883 14.71 10.89 -29.88
C PHE A 883 13.88 11.99 -30.54
N PHE A 884 13.55 13.03 -29.76
CA PHE A 884 12.92 14.23 -30.29
C PHE A 884 13.95 15.14 -30.96
N VAL A 885 13.52 15.86 -32.00
CA VAL A 885 14.30 16.91 -32.67
C VAL A 885 13.42 18.15 -32.79
N HIS A 886 14.02 19.31 -32.56
CA HIS A 886 13.44 20.62 -32.80
C HIS A 886 14.29 21.40 -33.81
N ASP A 887 13.66 21.87 -34.88
CA ASP A 887 14.29 22.73 -35.87
C ASP A 887 13.99 24.20 -35.53
N GLU A 888 14.97 24.91 -34.95
CA GLU A 888 14.81 26.32 -34.58
C GLU A 888 14.64 27.24 -35.81
N ASN A 889 15.02 26.78 -37.02
CA ASN A 889 14.83 27.56 -38.24
C ASN A 889 13.35 27.57 -38.68
N THR A 890 12.62 26.49 -38.41
CA THR A 890 11.21 26.34 -38.83
C THR A 890 10.22 26.40 -37.66
N GLY A 891 10.69 26.24 -36.42
CA GLY A 891 9.88 26.12 -35.22
C GLY A 891 9.16 24.77 -35.06
N LYS A 892 9.41 23.80 -35.95
CA LYS A 892 8.76 22.49 -35.94
C LYS A 892 9.53 21.48 -35.09
N SER A 893 8.83 20.44 -34.65
CA SER A 893 9.42 19.30 -33.95
C SER A 893 9.04 17.98 -34.63
N CYS A 894 9.94 17.01 -34.54
CA CYS A 894 9.76 15.66 -35.04
C CYS A 894 10.38 14.64 -34.07
N VAL A 895 10.12 13.36 -34.30
CA VAL A 895 10.90 12.25 -33.71
C VAL A 895 11.74 11.63 -34.81
N HIS A 896 13.03 11.44 -34.52
CA HIS A 896 13.94 10.71 -35.40
C HIS A 896 14.14 9.28 -34.85
N VAL A 897 14.19 8.33 -35.77
CA VAL A 897 14.59 6.94 -35.53
C VAL A 897 15.80 6.66 -36.41
N ILE A 898 16.93 6.30 -35.81
CA ILE A 898 18.17 5.97 -36.54
C ILE A 898 18.63 4.55 -36.20
N ASP A 899 19.32 3.91 -37.14
CA ASP A 899 19.94 2.61 -36.92
C ASP A 899 21.15 2.76 -35.99
N ALA A 900 21.09 2.11 -34.83
CA ALA A 900 22.12 2.23 -33.79
C ALA A 900 23.43 1.54 -34.18
N LYS A 901 23.36 0.54 -35.06
CA LYS A 901 24.52 -0.22 -35.52
C LYS A 901 25.33 0.60 -36.51
N THR A 902 24.67 1.10 -37.56
CA THR A 902 25.34 1.78 -38.68
C THR A 902 25.54 3.28 -38.44
N MET A 903 24.76 3.90 -37.55
CA MET A 903 24.75 5.36 -37.35
C MET A 903 24.60 6.12 -38.69
N SER A 904 23.72 5.64 -39.57
CA SER A 904 23.47 6.23 -40.89
C SER A 904 23.08 7.69 -40.78
N ALA A 905 23.60 8.55 -41.66
CA ALA A 905 23.23 9.96 -41.74
C ALA A 905 21.75 10.17 -42.13
N GLU A 906 21.16 9.22 -42.87
CA GLU A 906 19.74 9.22 -43.17
C GLU A 906 18.97 8.46 -42.09
N PRO A 907 17.96 9.07 -41.44
CA PRO A 907 17.14 8.39 -40.44
C PRO A 907 16.26 7.32 -41.10
N VAL A 908 16.00 6.25 -40.35
CA VAL A 908 15.13 5.14 -40.74
C VAL A 908 13.66 5.61 -40.78
N ALA A 909 13.29 6.45 -39.82
CA ALA A 909 11.99 7.10 -39.78
C ALA A 909 12.09 8.52 -39.21
N VAL A 910 11.23 9.41 -39.71
CA VAL A 910 10.95 10.73 -39.13
C VAL A 910 9.44 10.87 -38.94
N VAL A 911 9.01 11.06 -37.70
CA VAL A 911 7.60 11.30 -37.34
C VAL A 911 7.40 12.79 -37.14
N GLU A 912 6.54 13.42 -37.95
CA GLU A 912 6.19 14.83 -37.77
C GLU A 912 5.25 15.03 -36.58
N LEU A 913 5.54 16.03 -35.72
CA LEU A 913 4.70 16.33 -34.57
C LEU A 913 3.79 17.53 -34.84
N PRO A 914 2.56 17.53 -34.31
CA PRO A 914 1.59 18.62 -34.53
C PRO A 914 1.99 19.91 -33.81
N HIS A 915 2.83 19.80 -32.78
CA HIS A 915 3.27 20.91 -31.95
C HIS A 915 4.76 20.83 -31.66
N ARG A 916 5.32 21.97 -31.29
CA ARG A 916 6.68 22.11 -30.79
C ARG A 916 6.87 21.29 -29.51
N VAL A 917 8.02 20.65 -29.39
CA VAL A 917 8.48 19.97 -28.18
C VAL A 917 9.64 20.78 -27.56
N PRO A 918 9.46 21.40 -26.37
CA PRO A 918 10.51 22.19 -25.72
C PRO A 918 11.71 21.33 -25.35
N TYR A 919 12.85 21.95 -25.03
CA TYR A 919 13.98 21.21 -24.44
C TYR A 919 13.55 20.52 -23.13
N GLY A 920 14.10 19.34 -22.87
CA GLY A 920 13.75 18.50 -21.73
C GLY A 920 14.96 17.75 -21.19
N PHE A 921 14.71 16.78 -20.31
CA PHE A 921 15.75 15.96 -19.71
C PHE A 921 15.64 14.53 -20.22
N HIS A 922 15.32 13.56 -19.35
CA HIS A 922 15.41 12.16 -19.70
C HIS A 922 14.18 11.61 -20.40
N ALA A 923 14.43 10.64 -21.27
CA ALA A 923 13.44 9.88 -22.00
C ALA A 923 13.47 8.39 -21.61
N LEU A 924 12.41 7.68 -21.97
CA LEU A 924 12.26 6.26 -21.78
C LEU A 924 11.41 5.70 -22.94
N PHE A 925 11.67 4.45 -23.31
CA PHE A 925 10.78 3.69 -24.18
C PHE A 925 10.14 2.58 -23.33
N VAL A 926 8.82 2.58 -23.23
CA VAL A 926 8.05 1.54 -22.53
C VAL A 926 7.47 0.59 -23.57
N THR A 927 7.83 -0.69 -23.52
CA THR A 927 7.40 -1.67 -24.54
C THR A 927 5.92 -1.99 -24.44
N GLU A 928 5.32 -2.50 -25.52
CA GLU A 928 3.91 -2.96 -25.50
C GLU A 928 3.64 -3.98 -24.39
N GLU A 929 4.59 -4.88 -24.12
CA GLU A 929 4.52 -5.87 -23.04
C GLU A 929 4.42 -5.18 -21.66
N GLN A 930 5.29 -4.21 -21.41
CA GLN A 930 5.25 -3.40 -20.18
C GLN A 930 3.96 -2.58 -20.06
N LEU A 931 3.40 -2.10 -21.18
CA LEU A 931 2.12 -1.39 -21.16
C LEU A 931 0.94 -2.31 -20.85
N GLN A 932 0.99 -3.57 -21.31
CA GLN A 932 -0.02 -4.57 -20.96
C GLN A 932 0.02 -4.91 -19.46
N GLU A 933 1.22 -5.00 -18.88
CA GLU A 933 1.39 -5.17 -17.44
C GLU A 933 0.78 -4.01 -16.62
N GLN A 934 0.79 -2.76 -17.11
CA GLN A 934 0.09 -1.64 -16.45
C GLN A 934 -1.43 -1.83 -16.35
N THR A 935 -2.02 -2.73 -17.14
CA THR A 935 -3.46 -3.00 -17.15
C THR A 935 -3.84 -4.07 -16.13
N LEU A 936 -2.87 -4.87 -15.69
CA LEU A 936 -3.03 -5.96 -14.72
C LEU A 936 -2.88 -5.51 -13.26
N ILE A 937 -2.38 -4.29 -13.04
CA ILE A 937 -2.19 -3.61 -11.75
C ILE A 937 -3.19 -2.45 -11.62
#